data_AF-A0A2K9N9S1-F1
#
_entry.id   AF-A0A2K9N9S1-F1
#
_cell.length_a   1.000
_cell.length_b   1.000
_cell.length_c   1.000
_cell.angle_alpha   90.00
_cell.angle_beta   90.00
_cell.angle_gamma   90.00
#
_symmetry.space_group_name_H-M   'P 1'
#
loop_
_entity.id
_entity.type
_entity.pdbx_description
1 polymer ?
#
loop_
_entity_poly.entity_id
_entity_poly.type
_entity_poly.pdbx_seq_one_letter_code
_entity_poly.pdbx_strand_id
1 'polypeptide(L)'
;MTLTRNNHYVPRWYQEGFFEIGKRTYSYLDTNPNKITLHNGDIVFEKSKFNSPSSRAFCQIDLYSTFFGEIANDEIERKLFGDLDCRGAAAVRAFVSDDSKEWQQHFTSFFEYLDIQKLRTPKGLDWLSAQYPRLTQNELMFEMQGIRMMHCTIWTEGVREIISAQDAETKFIVSDHPVTTYNYALPPGVKGNRYPNDPSIALKGTQTIFPLNRDFCLILTNLEYAKDHSTEPLKKRTFAGNYRNSLVRTDSFIRTRRLTSEEVVRVNRVIKSGAKRYIAAGKEEWLYPEIKSSEPWSDLRMLFVPPSDGILFMGGDMFVRLQNNDVYFQDSFGRTEHERDFLKKAPLSTPPRARDLCGCGSGRRFGNCCNLKSVALRPTWKELSIRERNIMLFTGISNILGINDVRDWVTIRKEINDDKIKDVYSLYDALWPRETNFLEMLPKPDGVARAIYTGVLHPQAISNCALGLPFYFDELLIEHPFIHPGAVKKEFSPTENPHMYRQEFLKSVFLFMMIMPFIEQGLITLFPDPCNFDLHLRHQVMNMAKRRSNYIKYAKVEDDEFMKLMEEDYKRGILLQPRDALRQKLLRFSPDLDAKYIDFVLNDLDLLRENDPLAVLTSGSLEEGGQFIPFKMVPNFEITMYLAQATGSCIVTDSIFRWNELKAASGRQVQSLSPLAHLKDCIEKANFIVPCNINELGKLGQHGALGIYPNFMKRVYRYLSAFSTRGLKPNVESSLVAEFKRAHTLSLAATKKSRMPITTASISCLWPSGGIQDNAVSRLLLMSNSEHHIASAPMALFVKRQQLAQ
;
A
#
# COMPACT_ATOMS: atom_id res chain seq x y z
N MET A 1 -5.57 42.68 2.12
CA MET A 1 -6.20 41.77 3.11
C MET A 1 -5.13 41.38 4.13
N THR A 2 -5.45 41.41 5.42
CA THR A 2 -4.54 41.00 6.50
C THR A 2 -4.42 39.48 6.55
N LEU A 3 -3.19 38.96 6.55
CA LEU A 3 -2.88 37.51 6.66
C LEU A 3 -3.36 36.94 8.00
N THR A 4 -4.03 35.79 7.96
CA THR A 4 -4.45 35.06 9.17
C THR A 4 -3.28 34.24 9.71
N ARG A 5 -2.53 34.82 10.65
CA ARG A 5 -1.35 34.16 11.23
C ARG A 5 -1.64 33.36 12.50
N ASN A 6 -2.69 33.71 13.25
CA ASN A 6 -3.10 32.92 14.43
C ASN A 6 -4.08 31.83 13.98
N ASN A 7 -3.56 30.61 13.79
CA ASN A 7 -4.37 29.47 13.38
C ASN A 7 -5.01 28.81 14.60
N HIS A 8 -6.35 28.76 14.63
CA HIS A 8 -7.09 28.04 15.66
C HIS A 8 -7.24 26.57 15.27
N TYR A 9 -6.41 25.69 15.83
CA TYR A 9 -6.48 24.26 15.54
C TYR A 9 -7.62 23.54 16.27
N VAL A 10 -8.19 24.19 17.28
CA VAL A 10 -9.54 23.90 17.78
C VAL A 10 -10.40 25.15 17.50
N PRO A 11 -11.45 25.08 16.66
CA PRO A 11 -12.19 26.26 16.23
C PRO A 11 -12.88 26.97 17.38
N ARG A 12 -12.94 28.31 17.30
CA ARG A 12 -13.57 29.14 18.32
C ARG A 12 -15.03 28.76 18.58
N TRP A 13 -15.80 28.50 17.52
CA TRP A 13 -17.20 28.07 17.64
C TRP A 13 -17.37 26.76 18.42
N TYR A 14 -16.40 25.84 18.29
CA TYR A 14 -16.43 24.55 18.98
C TYR A 14 -16.04 24.74 20.44
N GLN A 15 -15.00 25.54 20.70
CA GLN A 15 -14.57 25.92 22.05
C GLN A 15 -15.70 26.55 22.88
N GLU A 16 -16.52 27.39 22.26
CA GLU A 16 -17.65 28.07 22.91
C GLU A 16 -18.72 27.09 23.45
N GLY A 17 -18.80 25.89 22.88
CA GLY A 17 -19.66 24.81 23.38
C GLY A 17 -19.27 24.26 24.77
N PHE A 18 -18.11 24.66 25.31
CA PHE A 18 -17.60 24.23 26.61
C PHE A 18 -17.69 25.31 27.70
N PHE A 19 -18.24 26.48 27.38
CA PHE A 19 -18.43 27.53 28.38
C PHE A 19 -19.49 27.18 29.41
N GLU A 20 -19.34 27.74 30.62
CA GLU A 20 -20.45 27.76 31.56
C GLU A 20 -21.59 28.63 31.04
N ILE A 21 -22.82 28.29 31.44
CA ILE A 21 -24.01 29.08 31.09
C ILE A 21 -23.78 30.52 31.57
N GLY A 22 -23.91 31.48 30.67
CA GLY A 22 -23.68 32.91 30.94
C GLY A 22 -22.22 33.35 30.98
N LYS A 23 -21.23 32.46 30.82
CA LYS A 23 -19.81 32.82 30.72
C LYS A 23 -19.35 32.92 29.26
N ARG A 24 -18.26 33.66 29.05
CA ARG A 24 -17.58 33.82 27.75
C ARG A 24 -16.11 33.36 27.79
N THR A 25 -15.74 32.69 28.87
CA THR A 25 -14.39 32.18 29.13
C THR A 25 -14.50 30.84 29.84
N TYR A 26 -13.45 30.03 29.72
CA TYR A 26 -13.26 28.80 30.48
C TYR A 26 -11.97 28.86 31.30
N SER A 27 -11.83 27.91 32.23
CA SER A 27 -10.56 27.61 32.87
C SER A 27 -9.69 26.83 31.89
N TYR A 28 -8.46 27.29 31.67
CA TYR A 28 -7.48 26.77 30.72
C TYR A 28 -6.22 26.35 31.48
N LEU A 29 -5.76 25.13 31.26
CA LEU A 29 -4.60 24.54 31.93
C LEU A 29 -3.55 24.12 30.91
N ASP A 30 -2.33 24.62 31.11
CA ASP A 30 -1.08 24.10 30.56
C ASP A 30 -0.60 22.95 31.46
N THR A 31 -0.64 21.72 30.95
CA THR A 31 -0.20 20.52 31.66
C THR A 31 1.31 20.38 31.71
N ASN A 32 2.05 21.21 30.96
CA ASN A 32 3.51 21.19 30.91
C ASN A 32 4.08 22.63 30.75
N PRO A 33 3.95 23.48 31.79
CA PRO A 33 4.43 24.86 31.76
C PRO A 33 5.97 24.92 31.65
N ASN A 34 6.48 25.99 31.03
CA ASN A 34 7.93 26.14 30.84
C ASN A 34 8.64 26.33 32.19
N LYS A 35 9.91 25.90 32.22
CA LYS A 35 10.81 26.04 33.37
C LYS A 35 11.72 27.25 33.16
N ILE A 36 11.75 28.16 34.13
CA ILE A 36 12.64 29.31 34.18
C ILE A 36 13.71 29.01 35.22
N THR A 37 14.97 28.97 34.81
CA THR A 37 16.11 28.91 35.73
C THR A 37 16.47 30.33 36.13
N LEU A 38 16.33 30.65 37.42
CA LEU A 38 16.70 31.93 38.01
C LEU A 38 18.24 32.06 38.10
N HIS A 39 18.73 33.30 38.25
CA HIS A 39 20.17 33.58 38.34
C HIS A 39 20.88 32.88 39.53
N ASN A 40 20.12 32.47 40.54
CA ASN A 40 20.60 31.71 41.70
C ASN A 40 20.58 30.17 41.50
N GLY A 41 20.14 29.69 40.32
CA GLY A 41 20.03 28.26 40.01
C GLY A 41 18.67 27.63 40.33
N ASP A 42 17.75 28.36 40.95
CA ASP A 42 16.41 27.85 41.26
C ASP A 42 15.55 27.72 40.00
N ILE A 43 14.73 26.67 39.94
CA ILE A 43 13.80 26.42 38.83
C ILE A 43 12.39 26.84 39.24
N VAL A 44 11.83 27.85 38.58
CA VAL A 44 10.44 28.29 38.76
C VAL A 44 9.63 27.93 37.52
N PHE A 45 8.41 27.45 37.71
CA PHE A 45 7.49 27.15 36.60
C PHE A 45 6.67 28.38 36.24
N GLU A 46 6.46 28.60 34.94
CA GLU A 46 5.49 29.58 34.48
C GLU A 46 4.07 29.26 35.01
N LYS A 47 3.23 30.29 35.05
CA LYS A 47 1.81 30.13 35.40
C LYS A 47 1.20 29.09 34.46
N SER A 48 0.63 28.03 35.01
CA SER A 48 0.02 26.95 34.22
C SER A 48 -1.48 27.12 34.02
N LYS A 49 -2.15 27.97 34.83
CA LYS A 49 -3.61 28.12 34.83
C LYS A 49 -4.04 29.51 34.39
N PHE A 50 -5.06 29.58 33.55
CA PHE A 50 -5.56 30.83 32.98
C PHE A 50 -7.09 30.81 32.87
N ASN A 51 -7.71 31.98 32.92
CA ASN A 51 -9.05 32.16 32.37
C ASN A 51 -8.90 32.68 30.94
N SER A 52 -9.40 31.93 29.96
CA SER A 52 -9.17 32.24 28.56
C SER A 52 -10.48 32.38 27.77
N PRO A 53 -10.63 33.42 26.93
CA PRO A 53 -11.64 33.43 25.88
C PRO A 53 -11.22 32.52 24.72
N SER A 54 -12.17 32.14 23.86
CA SER A 54 -11.91 31.29 22.68
C SER A 54 -10.87 31.88 21.72
N SER A 55 -10.72 33.21 21.70
CA SER A 55 -9.76 33.92 20.85
C SER A 55 -8.28 33.78 21.25
N ARG A 56 -7.98 33.26 22.45
CA ARG A 56 -6.60 33.15 22.95
C ARG A 56 -6.15 31.73 23.24
N ALA A 57 -7.03 30.76 23.14
CA ALA A 57 -6.73 29.38 23.46
C ALA A 57 -6.86 28.47 22.24
N PHE A 58 -6.10 27.37 22.29
CA PHE A 58 -5.96 26.42 21.20
C PHE A 58 -5.60 27.05 19.84
N CYS A 59 -4.70 28.02 19.86
CA CYS A 59 -4.16 28.67 18.66
C CYS A 59 -2.64 28.64 18.63
N GLN A 60 -2.06 28.63 17.43
CA GLN A 60 -0.62 28.74 17.22
C GLN A 60 -0.36 29.62 15.99
N ILE A 61 0.73 30.39 16.05
CA ILE A 61 1.15 31.23 14.94
C ILE A 61 1.69 30.37 13.80
N ASP A 62 1.20 30.63 12.59
CA ASP A 62 1.66 30.06 11.31
C ASP A 62 1.70 28.53 11.27
N LEU A 63 0.81 27.86 12.01
CA LEU A 63 0.71 26.40 12.04
C LEU A 63 0.37 25.84 10.66
N TYR A 64 -0.46 26.55 9.90
CA TYR A 64 -0.92 26.11 8.56
C TYR A 64 -0.44 27.02 7.42
N SER A 65 0.39 28.01 7.74
CA SER A 65 0.94 28.91 6.75
C SER A 65 1.93 28.14 5.87
N THR A 66 1.86 28.39 4.56
CA THR A 66 2.88 27.96 3.60
C THR A 66 3.78 29.14 3.25
N PHE A 67 5.03 28.87 2.87
CA PHE A 67 6.04 29.90 2.71
C PHE A 67 6.68 29.84 1.33
N PHE A 68 6.82 30.99 0.67
CA PHE A 68 7.65 31.17 -0.51
C PHE A 68 8.75 32.19 -0.17
N GLY A 69 9.92 31.69 0.24
CA GLY A 69 10.91 32.52 0.91
C GLY A 69 10.35 33.05 2.23
N GLU A 70 10.32 34.37 2.38
CA GLU A 70 9.79 35.06 3.58
C GLU A 70 8.28 35.37 3.48
N ILE A 71 7.67 35.16 2.31
CA ILE A 71 6.25 35.47 2.09
C ILE A 71 5.39 34.32 2.61
N ALA A 72 4.55 34.63 3.60
CA ALA A 72 3.56 33.70 4.14
C ALA A 72 2.27 33.69 3.30
N ASN A 73 1.67 32.52 3.12
CA ASN A 73 0.40 32.28 2.46
C ASN A 73 -0.55 31.51 3.40
N ASP A 74 -1.73 32.10 3.66
CA ASP A 74 -2.78 31.61 4.57
C ASP A 74 -3.94 30.90 3.86
N GLU A 75 -3.80 30.52 2.58
CA GLU A 75 -4.88 29.89 1.81
C GLU A 75 -5.40 28.60 2.43
N ILE A 76 -4.57 27.84 3.16
CA ILE A 76 -5.02 26.64 3.87
C ILE A 76 -6.01 27.01 4.98
N GLU A 77 -5.71 28.03 5.78
CA GLU A 77 -6.66 28.55 6.77
C GLU A 77 -7.93 29.05 6.09
N ARG A 78 -7.80 29.91 5.08
CA ARG A 78 -8.93 30.65 4.51
C ARG A 78 -9.84 29.79 3.62
N LYS A 79 -9.26 28.95 2.75
CA LYS A 79 -9.99 28.19 1.74
C LYS A 79 -10.32 26.78 2.21
N LEU A 80 -9.37 26.09 2.84
CA LEU A 80 -9.58 24.70 3.28
C LEU A 80 -10.29 24.65 4.63
N PHE A 81 -9.67 25.20 5.68
CA PHE A 81 -10.25 25.13 7.03
C PHE A 81 -11.50 26.01 7.18
N GLY A 82 -11.56 27.16 6.50
CA GLY A 82 -12.75 28.01 6.48
C GLY A 82 -14.02 27.28 6.02
N ASP A 83 -13.96 26.53 4.92
CA ASP A 83 -15.08 25.72 4.43
C ASP A 83 -15.39 24.55 5.38
N LEU A 84 -14.36 23.82 5.80
CA LEU A 84 -14.50 22.66 6.69
C LEU A 84 -15.09 23.03 8.05
N ASP A 85 -14.69 24.15 8.62
CA ASP A 85 -15.20 24.61 9.90
C ASP A 85 -16.64 25.12 9.78
N CYS A 86 -17.02 25.73 8.66
CA CYS A 86 -18.40 26.13 8.40
C CYS A 86 -19.33 24.91 8.35
N ARG A 87 -18.96 23.89 7.54
CA ARG A 87 -19.73 22.64 7.42
C ARG A 87 -19.70 21.82 8.71
N GLY A 88 -18.54 21.76 9.36
CA GLY A 88 -18.33 21.09 10.65
C GLY A 88 -19.18 21.69 11.77
N ALA A 89 -19.31 23.02 11.82
CA ALA A 89 -20.15 23.69 12.81
C ALA A 89 -21.63 23.30 12.69
N ALA A 90 -22.15 23.25 11.46
CA ALA A 90 -23.51 22.77 11.21
C ALA A 90 -23.65 21.28 11.58
N ALA A 91 -22.69 20.46 11.17
CA ALA A 91 -22.70 19.03 11.43
C ALA A 91 -22.66 18.69 12.93
N VAL A 92 -21.73 19.26 13.71
CA VAL A 92 -21.66 19.00 15.15
C VAL A 92 -22.96 19.42 15.85
N ARG A 93 -23.57 20.56 15.47
CA ARG A 93 -24.88 20.96 16.02
C ARG A 93 -25.98 19.95 15.71
N ALA A 94 -26.03 19.44 14.48
CA ALA A 94 -26.98 18.40 14.09
C ALA A 94 -26.85 17.14 14.96
N PHE A 95 -25.61 16.69 15.24
CA PHE A 95 -25.36 15.52 16.09
C PHE A 95 -25.54 15.79 17.59
N VAL A 96 -25.51 17.05 18.04
CA VAL A 96 -25.94 17.42 19.39
C VAL A 96 -27.46 17.30 19.52
N SER A 97 -28.22 17.74 18.52
CA SER A 97 -29.68 17.55 18.48
C SER A 97 -30.08 16.10 18.21
N ASP A 98 -31.34 15.77 18.51
CA ASP A 98 -31.95 14.47 18.28
C ASP A 98 -32.85 14.50 17.03
N ASP A 99 -32.26 14.86 15.88
CA ASP A 99 -32.95 14.92 14.58
C ASP A 99 -32.23 14.06 13.55
N SER A 100 -32.82 12.90 13.24
CA SER A 100 -32.26 11.94 12.29
C SER A 100 -32.13 12.47 10.86
N LYS A 101 -32.98 13.43 10.46
CA LYS A 101 -32.93 14.03 9.13
C LYS A 101 -31.68 14.91 8.99
N GLU A 102 -31.42 15.72 10.01
CA GLU A 102 -30.22 16.55 10.08
C GLU A 102 -28.94 15.69 10.16
N TRP A 103 -28.98 14.57 10.90
CA TRP A 103 -27.88 13.61 10.91
C TRP A 103 -27.56 13.07 9.52
N GLN A 104 -28.58 12.64 8.77
CA GLN A 104 -28.41 12.14 7.42
C GLN A 104 -27.81 13.20 6.49
N GLN A 105 -28.33 14.43 6.54
CA GLN A 105 -27.85 15.54 5.72
C GLN A 105 -26.38 15.89 6.01
N HIS A 106 -25.97 15.81 7.29
CA HIS A 106 -24.64 16.20 7.72
C HIS A 106 -23.64 15.06 7.96
N PHE A 107 -24.03 13.80 7.73
CA PHE A 107 -23.25 12.60 8.08
C PHE A 107 -21.81 12.65 7.54
N THR A 108 -21.65 12.89 6.23
CA THR A 108 -20.32 12.95 5.60
C THR A 108 -19.50 14.13 6.14
N SER A 109 -20.12 15.30 6.30
CA SER A 109 -19.43 16.49 6.81
C SER A 109 -19.00 16.32 8.27
N PHE A 110 -19.75 15.57 9.07
CA PHE A 110 -19.42 15.27 10.46
C PHE A 110 -18.15 14.42 10.58
N PHE A 111 -18.07 13.29 9.86
CA PHE A 111 -16.88 12.44 9.90
C PHE A 111 -15.67 13.07 9.21
N GLU A 112 -15.89 13.87 8.15
CA GLU A 112 -14.84 14.69 7.54
C GLU A 112 -14.26 15.71 8.53
N TYR A 113 -15.13 16.39 9.29
CA TYR A 113 -14.71 17.31 10.33
C TYR A 113 -13.97 16.59 11.47
N LEU A 114 -14.46 15.42 11.89
CA LEU A 114 -13.81 14.61 12.92
C LEU A 114 -12.40 14.19 12.52
N ASP A 115 -12.23 13.72 11.28
CA ASP A 115 -10.93 13.27 10.75
C ASP A 115 -9.93 14.44 10.70
N ILE A 116 -10.34 15.57 10.11
CA ILE A 116 -9.45 16.73 10.02
C ILE A 116 -9.16 17.34 11.40
N GLN A 117 -10.12 17.32 12.33
CA GLN A 117 -9.91 17.81 13.70
C GLN A 117 -8.86 16.97 14.44
N LYS A 118 -8.73 15.68 14.13
CA LYS A 118 -7.64 14.84 14.62
C LYS A 118 -6.30 15.25 14.00
N LEU A 119 -6.26 15.42 12.67
CA LEU A 119 -5.04 15.66 11.90
C LEU A 119 -4.44 17.06 12.09
N ARG A 120 -5.27 18.11 12.16
CA ARG A 120 -4.80 19.51 12.11
C ARG A 120 -4.14 20.02 13.38
N THR A 121 -4.34 19.33 14.50
CA THR A 121 -3.76 19.74 15.79
C THR A 121 -2.24 19.64 15.76
N PRO A 122 -1.50 20.37 16.63
CA PRO A 122 -0.05 20.21 16.71
C PRO A 122 0.38 18.75 16.93
N LYS A 123 -0.35 17.98 17.75
CA LYS A 123 -0.10 16.55 17.93
C LYS A 123 -0.32 15.74 16.64
N GLY A 124 -1.41 16.01 15.91
CA GLY A 124 -1.71 15.36 14.64
C GLY A 124 -0.67 15.65 13.55
N LEU A 125 -0.20 16.89 13.46
CA LEU A 125 0.86 17.31 12.54
C LEU A 125 2.22 16.70 12.92
N ASP A 126 2.53 16.61 14.21
CA ASP A 126 3.74 15.92 14.68
C ASP A 126 3.69 14.41 14.38
N TRP A 127 2.52 13.78 14.56
CA TRP A 127 2.30 12.39 14.17
C TRP A 127 2.49 12.19 12.67
N LEU A 128 1.95 13.09 11.85
CA LEU A 128 2.09 13.03 10.40
C LEU A 128 3.54 13.18 9.98
N SER A 129 4.24 14.18 10.52
CA SER A 129 5.66 14.41 10.28
C SER A 129 6.50 13.17 10.61
N ALA A 130 6.17 12.45 11.69
CA ALA A 130 6.85 11.22 12.09
C ALA A 130 6.64 10.04 11.12
N GLN A 131 5.67 10.09 10.21
CA GLN A 131 5.47 9.05 9.18
C GLN A 131 6.42 9.20 7.99
N TYR A 132 7.16 10.31 7.91
CA TYR A 132 8.04 10.63 6.78
C TYR A 132 9.47 10.85 7.29
N PRO A 133 10.51 10.56 6.47
CA PRO A 133 11.90 10.82 6.85
C PRO A 133 12.17 12.28 7.17
N ARG A 134 11.61 13.19 6.37
CA ARG A 134 11.73 14.63 6.49
C ARG A 134 10.66 15.31 5.67
N LEU A 135 10.01 16.32 6.25
CA LEU A 135 9.10 17.21 5.55
C LEU A 135 9.50 18.66 5.88
N THR A 136 9.49 19.51 4.87
CA THR A 136 9.37 20.96 5.06
C THR A 136 7.96 21.32 5.49
N GLN A 137 7.75 22.54 5.99
CA GLN A 137 6.42 23.03 6.37
C GLN A 137 5.42 22.95 5.19
N ASN A 138 5.85 23.34 3.99
CA ASN A 138 5.01 23.27 2.79
C ASN A 138 4.62 21.83 2.48
N GLU A 139 5.59 20.90 2.48
CA GLU A 139 5.32 19.48 2.24
C GLU A 139 4.39 18.89 3.30
N LEU A 140 4.59 19.21 4.59
CA LEU A 140 3.69 18.78 5.67
C LEU A 140 2.25 19.22 5.41
N MET A 141 2.06 20.46 4.96
CA MET A 141 0.74 20.98 4.61
C MET A 141 0.12 20.31 3.38
N PHE A 142 0.93 19.94 2.37
CA PHE A 142 0.47 19.14 1.24
C PHE A 142 0.08 17.72 1.65
N GLU A 143 0.91 17.08 2.48
CA GLU A 143 0.65 15.72 2.96
C GLU A 143 -0.59 15.67 3.85
N MET A 144 -0.78 16.65 4.74
CA MET A 144 -1.98 16.76 5.59
C MET A 144 -3.25 16.82 4.75
N GLN A 145 -3.25 17.58 3.65
CA GLN A 145 -4.38 17.63 2.72
C GLN A 145 -4.60 16.29 2.00
N GLY A 146 -3.52 15.60 1.65
CA GLY A 146 -3.57 14.34 0.92
C GLY A 146 -4.12 13.16 1.73
N ILE A 147 -4.00 13.18 3.06
CA ILE A 147 -4.45 12.10 3.95
C ILE A 147 -5.77 12.37 4.65
N ARG A 148 -6.50 13.41 4.26
CA ARG A 148 -7.85 13.68 4.79
C ARG A 148 -8.76 12.49 4.53
N MET A 149 -9.78 12.31 5.37
CA MET A 149 -10.77 11.22 5.32
C MET A 149 -10.22 9.83 5.61
N MET A 150 -8.98 9.71 6.10
CA MET A 150 -8.31 8.40 6.28
C MET A 150 -9.09 7.48 7.23
N HIS A 151 -9.63 8.01 8.32
CA HIS A 151 -10.26 7.21 9.36
C HIS A 151 -11.76 6.97 9.15
N CYS A 152 -12.38 7.68 8.20
CA CYS A 152 -13.84 7.75 8.05
C CYS A 152 -14.48 6.36 7.87
N THR A 153 -13.94 5.51 6.99
CA THR A 153 -14.47 4.15 6.76
C THR A 153 -14.53 3.33 8.04
N ILE A 154 -13.44 3.33 8.84
CA ILE A 154 -13.39 2.53 10.06
C ILE A 154 -14.42 3.03 11.08
N TRP A 155 -14.55 4.35 11.22
CA TRP A 155 -15.51 4.97 12.13
C TRP A 155 -16.97 4.75 11.72
N THR A 156 -17.30 4.88 10.43
CA THR A 156 -18.67 4.73 9.93
C THR A 156 -19.13 3.27 9.86
N GLU A 157 -18.22 2.31 9.88
CA GLU A 157 -18.55 0.88 10.02
C GLU A 157 -18.58 0.43 11.49
N GLY A 158 -18.12 1.26 12.43
CA GLY A 158 -18.14 0.97 13.86
C GLY A 158 -19.47 1.28 14.55
N VAL A 159 -19.56 0.91 15.82
CA VAL A 159 -20.65 1.30 16.71
C VAL A 159 -20.50 2.76 17.11
N ARG A 160 -21.58 3.54 16.94
CA ARG A 160 -21.62 4.98 17.18
C ARG A 160 -22.54 5.30 18.35
N GLU A 161 -21.99 5.89 19.39
CA GLU A 161 -22.74 6.24 20.58
C GLU A 161 -22.50 7.69 20.98
N ILE A 162 -23.56 8.39 21.36
CA ILE A 162 -23.50 9.73 21.95
C ILE A 162 -24.01 9.63 23.38
N ILE A 163 -23.09 9.77 24.33
CA ILE A 163 -23.38 9.75 25.77
C ILE A 163 -23.70 11.17 26.26
N SER A 164 -24.61 11.26 27.24
CA SER A 164 -25.03 12.54 27.83
C SER A 164 -24.49 12.71 29.24
N ALA A 165 -24.02 13.90 29.57
CA ALA A 165 -23.64 14.37 30.90
C ALA A 165 -24.65 15.41 31.42
N GLN A 166 -25.82 15.57 30.79
CA GLN A 166 -26.80 16.61 31.15
C GLN A 166 -27.20 16.56 32.63
N ASP A 167 -27.39 15.35 33.17
CA ASP A 167 -27.79 15.13 34.56
C ASP A 167 -26.60 15.12 35.54
N ALA A 168 -25.36 15.07 35.03
CA ALA A 168 -24.15 15.13 35.83
C ALA A 168 -23.81 16.59 36.20
N GLU A 169 -23.31 16.78 37.42
CA GLU A 169 -22.75 18.06 37.86
C GLU A 169 -21.44 18.35 37.14
N THR A 170 -20.60 17.32 36.98
CA THR A 170 -19.34 17.41 36.22
C THR A 170 -19.63 17.27 34.73
N LYS A 171 -19.02 18.13 33.91
CA LYS A 171 -19.21 18.15 32.45
C LYS A 171 -17.93 17.77 31.71
N PHE A 172 -18.05 17.50 30.41
CA PHE A 172 -16.90 17.12 29.58
C PHE A 172 -15.92 18.28 29.41
N ILE A 173 -14.63 17.97 29.38
CA ILE A 173 -13.55 18.91 29.07
C ILE A 173 -13.19 18.86 27.58
N VAL A 174 -12.48 19.88 27.09
CA VAL A 174 -11.88 19.91 25.74
C VAL A 174 -10.37 19.99 25.86
N SER A 175 -9.65 19.35 24.92
CA SER A 175 -8.18 19.36 24.86
C SER A 175 -7.67 20.02 23.58
N ASP A 176 -6.36 20.25 23.52
CA ASP A 176 -5.65 20.66 22.29
C ASP A 176 -5.57 19.54 21.23
N HIS A 177 -6.09 18.35 21.55
CA HIS A 177 -6.30 17.24 20.63
C HIS A 177 -7.70 16.63 20.84
N PRO A 178 -8.78 17.32 20.40
CA PRO A 178 -10.16 16.98 20.80
C PRO A 178 -10.61 15.56 20.44
N VAL A 179 -10.04 14.99 19.37
CA VAL A 179 -10.34 13.62 18.91
C VAL A 179 -9.32 12.65 19.49
N THR A 180 -9.60 12.20 20.71
CA THR A 180 -8.72 11.32 21.48
C THR A 180 -9.07 9.85 21.23
N THR A 181 -8.12 8.94 21.44
CA THR A 181 -8.38 7.49 21.37
C THR A 181 -8.05 6.83 22.70
N TYR A 182 -8.76 5.74 22.99
CA TYR A 182 -8.59 4.92 24.17
C TYR A 182 -8.44 3.46 23.74
N ASN A 183 -7.41 2.79 24.24
CA ASN A 183 -7.30 1.34 24.16
C ASN A 183 -6.86 0.85 25.54
N TYR A 184 -7.68 -0.01 26.15
CA TYR A 184 -7.48 -0.44 27.53
C TYR A 184 -6.16 -1.22 27.73
N ALA A 185 -5.61 -1.81 26.67
CA ALA A 185 -4.34 -2.52 26.68
C ALA A 185 -3.12 -1.65 26.36
N LEU A 186 -3.33 -0.37 25.99
CA LEU A 186 -2.26 0.59 25.67
C LEU A 186 -2.36 1.82 26.58
N PRO A 187 -1.81 1.78 27.81
CA PRO A 187 -1.77 2.96 28.67
C PRO A 187 -0.88 4.07 28.09
N PRO A 188 -1.09 5.34 28.46
CA PRO A 188 -0.27 6.45 27.97
C PRO A 188 1.23 6.24 28.23
N GLY A 189 2.06 6.59 27.24
CA GLY A 189 3.53 6.54 27.34
C GLY A 189 4.19 5.22 26.90
N VAL A 190 3.41 4.15 26.67
CA VAL A 190 3.94 2.89 26.12
C VAL A 190 4.12 2.97 24.60
N LYS A 191 4.88 2.03 24.01
CA LYS A 191 5.05 1.96 22.56
C LYS A 191 3.68 1.81 21.87
N GLY A 192 3.39 2.68 20.90
CA GLY A 192 2.09 2.74 20.23
C GLY A 192 1.06 3.68 20.90
N ASN A 193 1.33 4.19 22.10
CA ASN A 193 0.57 5.26 22.76
C ASN A 193 1.51 6.28 23.43
N ARG A 194 2.67 6.50 22.80
CA ARG A 194 3.66 7.49 23.22
C ARG A 194 3.68 8.59 22.19
N TYR A 195 3.64 9.83 22.66
CA TYR A 195 3.73 11.03 21.85
C TYR A 195 4.78 10.88 20.71
N PRO A 196 4.43 11.26 19.47
CA PRO A 196 3.16 11.87 19.05
C PRO A 196 2.02 10.87 18.78
N ASN A 197 2.26 9.58 18.99
CA ASN A 197 1.31 8.52 18.61
C ASN A 197 0.16 8.36 19.60
N ASP A 198 -0.96 7.92 19.02
CA ASP A 198 -2.15 7.41 19.68
C ASP A 198 -2.34 5.92 19.30
N PRO A 199 -3.07 5.13 20.10
CA PRO A 199 -3.54 3.81 19.70
C PRO A 199 -4.19 3.87 18.32
N SER A 200 -3.77 2.98 17.42
CA SER A 200 -4.35 2.94 16.08
C SER A 200 -5.85 2.66 16.15
N ILE A 201 -6.63 3.48 15.43
CA ILE A 201 -8.09 3.36 15.31
C ILE A 201 -8.48 2.01 14.68
N ALA A 202 -7.57 1.40 13.93
CA ALA A 202 -7.78 0.08 13.33
C ALA A 202 -7.69 -1.08 14.33
N LEU A 203 -7.22 -0.89 15.57
CA LEU A 203 -7.15 -1.97 16.56
C LEU A 203 -8.52 -2.25 17.16
N LYS A 204 -8.89 -3.53 17.34
CA LYS A 204 -10.20 -3.96 17.84
C LYS A 204 -10.58 -3.25 19.14
N GLY A 205 -9.66 -3.19 20.10
CA GLY A 205 -9.90 -2.57 21.41
C GLY A 205 -9.80 -1.04 21.44
N THR A 206 -9.52 -0.38 20.31
CA THR A 206 -9.43 1.08 20.27
C THR A 206 -10.82 1.70 20.09
N GLN A 207 -11.10 2.70 20.90
CA GLN A 207 -12.30 3.52 20.89
C GLN A 207 -11.92 4.97 20.65
N THR A 208 -12.66 5.68 19.79
CA THR A 208 -12.44 7.11 19.53
C THR A 208 -13.43 7.93 20.35
N ILE A 209 -12.93 8.94 21.04
CA ILE A 209 -13.69 9.77 21.97
C ILE A 209 -13.61 11.22 21.48
N PHE A 210 -14.78 11.84 21.30
CA PHE A 210 -14.89 13.20 20.82
C PHE A 210 -16.04 13.93 21.53
N PRO A 211 -15.75 14.81 22.50
CA PRO A 211 -16.76 15.68 23.10
C PRO A 211 -17.43 16.54 22.03
N LEU A 212 -18.76 16.52 21.94
CA LEU A 212 -19.49 17.38 20.99
C LEU A 212 -19.66 18.79 21.55
N ASN A 213 -19.89 18.88 22.87
CA ASN A 213 -19.93 20.08 23.68
C ASN A 213 -19.72 19.68 25.16
N ARG A 214 -20.00 20.57 26.10
CA ARG A 214 -19.91 20.26 27.55
C ARG A 214 -20.81 19.09 28.01
N ASP A 215 -21.93 18.84 27.34
CA ASP A 215 -22.97 17.90 27.79
C ASP A 215 -23.00 16.60 27.01
N PHE A 216 -22.49 16.54 25.77
CA PHE A 216 -22.55 15.36 24.92
C PHE A 216 -21.17 14.95 24.45
N CYS A 217 -20.91 13.65 24.39
CA CYS A 217 -19.66 13.09 23.89
C CYS A 217 -19.93 11.90 22.98
N LEU A 218 -19.27 11.88 21.82
CA LEU A 218 -19.27 10.76 20.88
C LEU A 218 -18.23 9.72 21.31
N ILE A 219 -18.64 8.46 21.34
CA ILE A 219 -17.78 7.28 21.45
C ILE A 219 -17.98 6.41 20.20
N LEU A 220 -16.88 6.11 19.53
CA LEU A 220 -16.84 5.20 18.38
C LEU A 220 -16.11 3.93 18.78
N THR A 221 -16.77 2.78 18.65
CA THR A 221 -16.22 1.48 19.03
C THR A 221 -16.17 0.55 17.83
N ASN A 222 -15.05 -0.16 17.62
CA ASN A 222 -14.98 -1.15 16.55
C ASN A 222 -15.99 -2.30 16.79
N LEU A 223 -16.69 -2.72 15.72
CA LEU A 223 -17.83 -3.63 15.79
C LEU A 223 -17.52 -4.95 16.51
N GLU A 224 -16.34 -5.53 16.26
CA GLU A 224 -15.93 -6.79 16.89
C GLU A 224 -15.79 -6.65 18.41
N TYR A 225 -15.19 -5.56 18.89
CA TYR A 225 -15.04 -5.32 20.32
C TYR A 225 -16.35 -4.91 20.98
N ALA A 226 -17.25 -4.22 20.25
CA ALA A 226 -18.59 -3.93 20.74
C ALA A 226 -19.43 -5.20 20.93
N LYS A 227 -19.28 -6.19 20.04
CA LYS A 227 -20.00 -7.49 20.13
C LYS A 227 -19.36 -8.45 21.12
N ASP A 228 -18.02 -8.48 21.19
CA ASP A 228 -17.27 -9.38 22.06
C ASP A 228 -16.06 -8.66 22.69
N HIS A 229 -16.20 -8.34 23.97
CA HIS A 229 -15.18 -7.64 24.75
C HIS A 229 -13.96 -8.50 25.10
N SER A 230 -14.00 -9.82 24.85
CA SER A 230 -12.87 -10.73 25.06
C SER A 230 -11.88 -10.75 23.88
N THR A 231 -12.22 -10.07 22.78
CA THR A 231 -11.37 -10.00 21.59
C THR A 231 -9.99 -9.40 21.89
N GLU A 232 -8.97 -9.91 21.18
CA GLU A 232 -7.59 -9.42 21.28
C GLU A 232 -7.50 -7.91 20.96
N PRO A 233 -7.20 -7.03 21.94
CA PRO A 233 -7.37 -5.59 21.78
C PRO A 233 -6.34 -4.92 20.90
N LEU A 234 -5.18 -5.55 20.72
CA LEU A 234 -4.04 -5.06 19.93
C LEU A 234 -4.02 -5.62 18.51
N LYS A 235 -5.02 -6.41 18.13
CA LYS A 235 -5.16 -6.95 16.78
C LYS A 235 -5.93 -5.95 15.93
N LYS A 236 -5.55 -5.81 14.66
CA LYS A 236 -6.37 -5.06 13.69
C LYS A 236 -7.76 -5.68 13.58
N ARG A 237 -8.76 -4.83 13.41
CA ARG A 237 -10.12 -5.24 13.09
C ARG A 237 -10.16 -5.98 11.76
N THR A 238 -11.20 -6.79 11.58
CA THR A 238 -11.48 -7.41 10.30
C THR A 238 -11.70 -6.33 9.23
N PHE A 239 -11.03 -6.51 8.09
CA PHE A 239 -11.07 -5.63 6.92
C PHE A 239 -10.78 -4.14 7.22
N ALA A 240 -9.67 -3.88 7.93
CA ALA A 240 -9.25 -2.53 8.34
C ALA A 240 -8.68 -1.62 7.21
N GLY A 241 -9.21 -1.72 5.98
CA GLY A 241 -8.82 -0.84 4.87
C GLY A 241 -9.38 0.57 5.04
N ASN A 242 -8.55 1.59 4.81
CA ASN A 242 -8.99 2.98 4.75
C ASN A 242 -9.60 3.28 3.36
N TYR A 243 -10.32 4.40 3.23
CA TYR A 243 -10.84 4.91 1.95
C TYR A 243 -11.72 3.93 1.15
N ARG A 244 -12.39 2.99 1.81
CA ARG A 244 -13.31 2.07 1.15
C ARG A 244 -14.66 2.71 0.90
N ASN A 245 -15.32 2.25 -0.15
CA ASN A 245 -16.72 2.56 -0.42
C ASN A 245 -17.57 1.67 0.49
N SER A 246 -18.06 2.24 1.59
CA SER A 246 -18.91 1.54 2.54
C SER A 246 -20.32 2.13 2.56
N LEU A 247 -21.32 1.26 2.47
CA LEU A 247 -22.71 1.52 2.81
C LEU A 247 -22.89 1.49 4.32
N VAL A 248 -23.53 2.51 4.87
CA VAL A 248 -23.74 2.64 6.31
C VAL A 248 -25.11 3.26 6.58
N ARG A 249 -25.75 2.86 7.68
CA ARG A 249 -26.96 3.52 8.18
C ARG A 249 -26.61 4.84 8.87
N THR A 250 -27.05 5.95 8.29
CA THR A 250 -26.74 7.30 8.76
C THR A 250 -27.55 7.72 9.99
N ASP A 251 -28.67 7.05 10.24
CA ASP A 251 -29.59 7.30 11.35
C ASP A 251 -29.27 6.49 12.61
N SER A 252 -28.39 5.49 12.51
CA SER A 252 -28.10 4.56 13.61
C SER A 252 -27.04 5.15 14.56
N PHE A 253 -27.52 5.74 15.66
CA PHE A 253 -26.72 6.22 16.80
C PHE A 253 -27.36 5.79 18.12
N ILE A 254 -26.54 5.28 19.05
CA ILE A 254 -26.97 4.98 20.41
C ILE A 254 -26.95 6.30 21.21
N ARG A 255 -28.06 6.66 21.85
CA ARG A 255 -28.19 7.91 22.64
C ARG A 255 -28.81 7.73 24.03
N THR A 256 -28.94 6.48 24.47
CA THR A 256 -29.72 6.12 25.66
C THR A 256 -28.97 6.38 26.98
N ARG A 257 -27.63 6.34 26.98
CA ARG A 257 -26.84 6.46 28.21
C ARG A 257 -26.68 7.90 28.69
N ARG A 258 -27.02 8.11 29.96
CA ARG A 258 -26.73 9.31 30.74
C ARG A 258 -25.72 8.98 31.83
N LEU A 259 -24.59 9.66 31.82
CA LEU A 259 -23.48 9.41 32.74
C LEU A 259 -23.66 10.15 34.05
N THR A 260 -23.18 9.52 35.11
CA THR A 260 -22.95 10.14 36.43
C THR A 260 -21.71 11.04 36.42
N SER A 261 -21.57 11.92 37.42
CA SER A 261 -20.37 12.76 37.57
C SER A 261 -19.06 11.96 37.63
N GLU A 262 -19.07 10.78 38.28
CA GLU A 262 -17.89 9.91 38.37
C GLU A 262 -17.51 9.32 37.01
N GLU A 263 -18.49 8.92 36.22
CA GLU A 263 -18.27 8.42 34.86
C GLU A 263 -17.77 9.53 33.93
N VAL A 264 -18.31 10.75 34.04
CA VAL A 264 -17.79 11.90 33.28
C VAL A 264 -16.33 12.19 33.66
N VAL A 265 -15.96 12.09 34.95
CA VAL A 265 -14.56 12.21 35.41
C VAL A 265 -13.66 11.18 34.73
N ARG A 266 -14.10 9.92 34.61
CA ARG A 266 -13.35 8.86 33.90
C ARG A 266 -13.16 9.18 32.41
N VAL A 267 -14.19 9.69 31.73
CA VAL A 267 -14.06 10.17 30.33
C VAL A 267 -13.05 11.33 30.24
N ASN A 268 -13.16 12.30 31.14
CA ASN A 268 -12.24 13.45 31.21
C ASN A 268 -10.79 13.03 31.47
N ARG A 269 -10.55 11.98 32.25
CA ARG A 269 -9.20 11.41 32.45
C ARG A 269 -8.60 10.92 31.13
N VAL A 270 -9.39 10.28 30.28
CA VAL A 270 -8.95 9.84 28.96
C VAL A 270 -8.68 11.04 28.05
N ILE A 271 -9.60 12.02 27.98
CA ILE A 271 -9.41 13.23 27.17
C ILE A 271 -8.12 13.98 27.57
N LYS A 272 -7.89 14.14 28.88
CA LYS A 272 -6.68 14.77 29.41
C LYS A 272 -5.41 13.99 29.03
N SER A 273 -5.44 12.67 29.07
CA SER A 273 -4.29 11.84 28.68
C SER A 273 -3.95 11.94 27.18
N GLY A 274 -4.94 12.24 26.34
CA GLY A 274 -4.77 12.42 24.90
C GLY A 274 -4.23 13.80 24.49
N ALA A 275 -4.29 14.78 25.39
CA ALA A 275 -3.79 16.14 25.15
C ALA A 275 -2.27 16.16 24.94
N LYS A 276 -1.78 17.11 24.13
CA LYS A 276 -0.35 17.39 24.00
C LYS A 276 0.14 18.26 25.15
N ARG A 277 -0.57 19.35 25.43
CA ARG A 277 -0.15 20.36 26.41
C ARG A 277 -1.32 21.08 27.08
N TYR A 278 -2.44 21.31 26.39
CA TYR A 278 -3.50 22.16 26.92
C TYR A 278 -4.86 21.46 27.05
N ILE A 279 -5.57 21.77 28.12
CA ILE A 279 -6.98 21.38 28.34
C ILE A 279 -7.81 22.57 28.86
N ALA A 280 -9.11 22.53 28.63
CA ALA A 280 -10.06 23.57 29.04
C ALA A 280 -11.38 22.99 29.55
N ALA A 281 -12.02 23.69 30.48
CA ALA A 281 -13.30 23.31 31.06
C ALA A 281 -14.06 24.52 31.61
N GLY A 282 -15.40 24.43 31.65
CA GLY A 282 -16.25 25.49 32.20
C GLY A 282 -15.94 25.83 33.67
N LYS A 283 -15.49 24.84 34.45
CA LYS A 283 -15.05 25.00 35.84
C LYS A 283 -13.64 24.43 36.05
N GLU A 284 -12.89 25.03 36.98
CA GLU A 284 -11.50 24.66 37.25
C GLU A 284 -11.38 23.24 37.82
N GLU A 285 -12.30 22.83 38.69
CA GLU A 285 -12.27 21.53 39.35
C GLU A 285 -12.34 20.35 38.37
N TRP A 286 -12.86 20.55 37.16
CA TRP A 286 -12.99 19.50 36.14
C TRP A 286 -11.69 19.21 35.40
N LEU A 287 -10.67 20.07 35.53
CA LEU A 287 -9.37 19.93 34.87
C LEU A 287 -8.44 18.92 35.56
N TYR A 288 -8.85 18.36 36.70
CA TYR A 288 -8.06 17.42 37.50
C TYR A 288 -8.81 16.09 37.74
N PRO A 289 -9.23 15.39 36.67
CA PRO A 289 -9.97 14.14 36.79
C PRO A 289 -9.19 13.04 37.54
N GLU A 290 -7.86 13.08 37.51
CA GLU A 290 -6.97 12.15 38.22
C GLU A 290 -7.10 12.19 39.75
N ILE A 291 -7.61 13.29 40.32
CA ILE A 291 -7.84 13.41 41.77
C ILE A 291 -9.02 12.52 42.18
N LYS A 292 -10.03 12.38 41.32
CA LYS A 292 -11.28 11.65 41.59
C LYS A 292 -11.33 10.26 40.94
N SER A 293 -10.51 9.99 39.92
CA SER A 293 -10.37 8.66 39.29
C SER A 293 -8.93 8.17 39.41
N SER A 294 -8.70 7.25 40.36
CA SER A 294 -7.40 6.61 40.62
C SER A 294 -7.32 5.15 40.14
N GLU A 295 -8.39 4.63 39.52
CA GLU A 295 -8.44 3.24 39.05
C GLU A 295 -7.39 2.94 37.96
N PRO A 296 -6.99 1.66 37.77
CA PRO A 296 -6.11 1.27 36.68
C PRO A 296 -6.66 1.64 35.29
N TRP A 297 -5.77 1.95 34.35
CA TRP A 297 -6.15 2.35 32.97
C TRP A 297 -7.00 1.29 32.25
N SER A 298 -6.69 0.02 32.50
CA SER A 298 -7.42 -1.13 31.95
C SER A 298 -8.87 -1.19 32.40
N ASP A 299 -9.16 -0.69 33.60
CA ASP A 299 -10.44 -0.89 34.27
C ASP A 299 -11.48 0.12 33.78
N LEU A 300 -11.02 1.25 33.25
CA LEU A 300 -11.83 2.24 32.53
C LEU A 300 -12.63 1.63 31.36
N ARG A 301 -12.23 0.46 30.85
CA ARG A 301 -12.86 -0.18 29.69
C ARG A 301 -14.36 -0.39 29.86
N MET A 302 -14.82 -0.66 31.08
CA MET A 302 -16.22 -0.97 31.36
C MET A 302 -17.14 0.22 31.04
N LEU A 303 -16.63 1.45 31.17
CA LEU A 303 -17.37 2.67 30.84
C LEU A 303 -17.59 2.84 29.33
N PHE A 304 -16.62 2.44 28.52
CA PHE A 304 -16.66 2.70 27.07
C PHE A 304 -17.37 1.61 26.28
N VAL A 305 -17.77 0.51 26.93
CA VAL A 305 -18.59 -0.53 26.29
C VAL A 305 -19.97 0.05 25.94
N PRO A 306 -20.41 -0.04 24.66
CA PRO A 306 -21.73 0.41 24.28
C PRO A 306 -22.81 -0.54 24.82
N PRO A 307 -24.04 -0.05 25.09
CA PRO A 307 -25.14 -0.89 25.56
C PRO A 307 -25.61 -1.86 24.45
N SER A 308 -25.95 -3.09 24.83
CA SER A 308 -26.17 -4.20 23.89
C SER A 308 -27.42 -4.06 23.01
N ASP A 309 -28.44 -3.37 23.50
CA ASP A 309 -29.70 -3.10 22.81
C ASP A 309 -29.51 -2.25 21.54
N GLY A 310 -28.58 -1.29 21.58
CA GLY A 310 -28.27 -0.40 20.47
C GLY A 310 -27.38 -1.02 19.37
N ILE A 311 -26.76 -2.18 19.62
CA ILE A 311 -25.83 -2.83 18.68
C ILE A 311 -26.57 -3.55 17.55
N LEU A 312 -27.84 -3.93 17.75
CA LEU A 312 -28.63 -4.72 16.78
C LEU A 312 -28.70 -4.08 15.39
N PHE A 313 -28.74 -2.75 15.32
CA PHE A 313 -28.82 -1.99 14.07
C PHE A 313 -27.46 -1.67 13.45
N MET A 314 -26.38 -2.21 14.00
CA MET A 314 -25.01 -1.95 13.58
C MET A 314 -24.32 -3.27 13.16
N GLY A 315 -23.99 -3.35 11.88
CA GLY A 315 -23.49 -4.57 11.22
C GLY A 315 -24.61 -5.36 10.52
N GLY A 316 -24.40 -6.66 10.35
CA GLY A 316 -25.22 -7.53 9.51
C GLY A 316 -24.82 -7.48 8.03
N ASP A 317 -25.56 -8.22 7.21
CA ASP A 317 -25.44 -8.19 5.76
C ASP A 317 -26.44 -7.19 5.18
N MET A 318 -25.97 -6.34 4.27
CA MET A 318 -26.75 -5.29 3.63
C MET A 318 -26.91 -5.60 2.14
N PHE A 319 -28.14 -5.47 1.65
CA PHE A 319 -28.49 -5.65 0.25
C PHE A 319 -29.19 -4.40 -0.28
N VAL A 320 -28.75 -3.90 -1.42
CA VAL A 320 -29.36 -2.75 -2.10
C VAL A 320 -29.63 -3.13 -3.55
N ARG A 321 -30.88 -3.01 -3.99
CA ARG A 321 -31.23 -3.12 -5.40
C ARG A 321 -30.96 -1.78 -6.09
N LEU A 322 -30.07 -1.79 -7.07
CA LEU A 322 -29.72 -0.64 -7.89
C LEU A 322 -30.76 -0.40 -8.99
N GLN A 323 -30.73 0.80 -9.61
CA GLN A 323 -31.65 1.18 -10.68
C GLN A 323 -31.53 0.29 -11.93
N ASN A 324 -30.36 -0.32 -12.15
CA ASN A 324 -30.11 -1.26 -13.24
C ASN A 324 -30.51 -2.71 -12.90
N ASN A 325 -31.27 -2.92 -11.81
CA ASN A 325 -31.67 -4.22 -11.25
C ASN A 325 -30.54 -5.08 -10.67
N ASP A 326 -29.28 -4.63 -10.69
CA ASP A 326 -28.20 -5.33 -9.98
C ASP A 326 -28.42 -5.24 -8.47
N VAL A 327 -27.99 -6.27 -7.74
CA VAL A 327 -27.99 -6.28 -6.27
C VAL A 327 -26.58 -5.99 -5.79
N TYR A 328 -26.41 -4.91 -5.05
CA TYR A 328 -25.20 -4.62 -4.30
C TYR A 328 -25.28 -5.30 -2.93
N PHE A 329 -24.23 -6.01 -2.56
CA PHE A 329 -24.08 -6.67 -1.27
C PHE A 329 -22.93 -6.03 -0.49
N GLN A 330 -23.10 -5.93 0.82
CA GLN A 330 -22.02 -5.59 1.73
C GLN A 330 -22.20 -6.27 3.08
N ASP A 331 -21.15 -6.90 3.58
CA ASP A 331 -21.17 -7.53 4.91
C ASP A 331 -20.93 -6.53 6.06
N SER A 332 -20.89 -7.05 7.29
CA SER A 332 -20.72 -6.25 8.51
C SER A 332 -19.39 -5.47 8.59
N PHE A 333 -18.40 -5.82 7.77
CA PHE A 333 -17.08 -5.20 7.76
C PHE A 333 -16.82 -4.39 6.49
N GLY A 334 -17.80 -4.33 5.59
CA GLY A 334 -17.73 -3.57 4.35
C GLY A 334 -17.11 -4.29 3.16
N ARG A 335 -17.10 -5.62 3.19
CA ARG A 335 -16.71 -6.46 2.04
C ARG A 335 -17.89 -6.63 1.10
N THR A 336 -17.64 -6.56 -0.20
CA THR A 336 -18.66 -6.74 -1.26
C THR A 336 -18.88 -8.20 -1.67
N GLU A 337 -18.16 -9.11 -1.03
CA GLU A 337 -18.38 -10.56 -1.07
C GLU A 337 -17.97 -11.18 0.27
N HIS A 338 -18.50 -12.36 0.59
CA HIS A 338 -18.02 -13.12 1.73
C HIS A 338 -16.62 -13.69 1.46
N GLU A 339 -15.90 -13.98 2.54
CA GLU A 339 -14.63 -14.70 2.43
C GLU A 339 -14.82 -16.07 1.78
N ARG A 340 -13.83 -16.46 0.98
CA ARG A 340 -13.81 -17.75 0.30
C ARG A 340 -13.09 -18.76 1.18
N ASP A 341 -13.83 -19.71 1.75
CA ASP A 341 -13.29 -20.62 2.76
C ASP A 341 -12.14 -21.50 2.26
N PHE A 342 -12.11 -21.85 0.97
CA PHE A 342 -11.00 -22.61 0.37
C PHE A 342 -9.67 -21.84 0.34
N LEU A 343 -9.68 -20.52 0.56
CA LEU A 343 -8.46 -19.71 0.69
C LEU A 343 -7.95 -19.64 2.13
N LYS A 344 -8.71 -20.11 3.12
CA LYS A 344 -8.32 -20.10 4.53
C LYS A 344 -7.45 -21.30 4.88
N LYS A 345 -6.54 -21.09 5.83
CA LYS A 345 -5.71 -22.15 6.43
C LYS A 345 -6.25 -22.52 7.80
N ALA A 346 -6.20 -23.81 8.10
CA ALA A 346 -6.48 -24.29 9.45
C ALA A 346 -5.45 -23.71 10.43
N PRO A 347 -5.89 -23.19 11.60
CA PRO A 347 -4.96 -22.70 12.62
C PRO A 347 -4.13 -23.87 13.14
N LEU A 348 -2.82 -23.65 13.28
CA LEU A 348 -1.92 -24.64 13.86
C LEU A 348 -2.12 -24.70 15.38
N SER A 349 -2.39 -25.88 15.92
CA SER A 349 -2.54 -26.13 17.36
C SER A 349 -1.21 -26.05 18.13
N THR A 350 -0.09 -26.32 17.45
CA THR A 350 1.27 -26.21 18.00
C THR A 350 2.21 -25.53 17.00
N PRO A 351 3.25 -24.82 17.46
CA PRO A 351 4.27 -24.27 16.58
C PRO A 351 4.93 -25.38 15.74
N PRO A 352 5.17 -25.16 14.43
CA PRO A 352 5.83 -26.14 13.57
C PRO A 352 7.27 -26.38 14.02
N ARG A 353 7.79 -27.59 13.78
CA ARG A 353 9.21 -27.91 14.06
C ARG A 353 10.10 -27.22 13.02
N ALA A 354 11.37 -27.03 13.35
CA ALA A 354 12.30 -26.30 12.47
C ALA A 354 12.46 -26.91 11.06
N ARG A 355 12.27 -28.22 10.91
CA ARG A 355 12.38 -28.94 9.63
C ARG A 355 11.08 -28.94 8.82
N ASP A 356 9.94 -28.66 9.45
CA ASP A 356 8.63 -28.66 8.81
C ASP A 356 8.53 -27.47 7.85
N LEU A 357 7.60 -27.55 6.89
CA LEU A 357 7.32 -26.42 6.00
C LEU A 357 6.75 -25.25 6.81
N CYS A 358 7.14 -24.04 6.43
CA CYS A 358 6.69 -22.84 7.12
C CYS A 358 5.21 -22.55 6.82
N GLY A 359 4.42 -22.23 7.85
CA GLY A 359 3.00 -21.86 7.72
C GLY A 359 2.71 -20.64 6.84
N CYS A 360 3.71 -19.81 6.55
CA CYS A 360 3.55 -18.68 5.63
C CYS A 360 3.44 -19.08 4.16
N GLY A 361 3.60 -20.36 3.81
CA GLY A 361 3.46 -20.85 2.43
C GLY A 361 4.64 -20.55 1.49
N SER A 362 5.75 -20.03 2.01
CA SER A 362 6.95 -19.69 1.21
C SER A 362 7.67 -20.87 0.54
N GLY A 363 7.30 -22.11 0.85
CA GLY A 363 8.02 -23.32 0.44
C GLY A 363 9.31 -23.58 1.22
N ARG A 364 9.74 -22.66 2.09
CA ARG A 364 10.93 -22.82 2.94
C ARG A 364 10.59 -23.56 4.24
N ARG A 365 11.59 -24.24 4.81
CA ARG A 365 11.50 -24.82 6.16
C ARG A 365 11.31 -23.73 7.21
N PHE A 366 10.50 -23.99 8.24
CA PHE A 366 10.16 -23.03 9.28
C PHE A 366 11.40 -22.44 9.98
N GLY A 367 12.40 -23.28 10.28
CA GLY A 367 13.66 -22.87 10.92
C GLY A 367 14.46 -21.84 10.13
N ASN A 368 14.35 -21.85 8.80
CA ASN A 368 15.03 -20.93 7.88
C ASN A 368 14.09 -19.83 7.35
N CYS A 369 12.90 -19.71 7.92
CA CYS A 369 11.87 -18.78 7.47
C CYS A 369 11.31 -17.96 8.66
N CYS A 370 10.08 -18.21 9.07
CA CYS A 370 9.40 -17.41 10.10
C CYS A 370 9.94 -17.62 11.53
N ASN A 371 10.68 -18.71 11.80
CA ASN A 371 11.22 -18.95 13.14
C ASN A 371 12.17 -17.83 13.60
N LEU A 372 12.91 -17.21 12.66
CA LEU A 372 13.85 -16.13 12.92
C LEU A 372 13.20 -14.74 12.97
N LYS A 373 11.88 -14.65 12.77
CA LYS A 373 11.14 -13.39 12.63
C LYS A 373 10.15 -13.23 13.78
N SER A 374 10.00 -12.00 14.27
CA SER A 374 8.86 -11.65 15.13
C SER A 374 7.55 -11.87 14.36
N VAL A 375 6.46 -12.12 15.08
CA VAL A 375 5.13 -12.37 14.49
C VAL A 375 4.71 -11.26 13.54
N ALA A 376 4.97 -10.00 13.90
CA ALA A 376 4.60 -8.83 13.11
C ALA A 376 5.33 -8.72 11.74
N LEU A 377 6.48 -9.38 11.58
CA LEU A 377 7.24 -9.42 10.32
C LEU A 377 6.97 -10.69 9.49
N ARG A 378 6.02 -11.54 9.92
CA ARG A 378 5.63 -12.74 9.18
C ARG A 378 4.49 -12.40 8.22
N PRO A 379 4.53 -12.87 6.97
CA PRO A 379 3.34 -12.92 6.12
C PRO A 379 2.24 -13.74 6.80
N THR A 380 0.98 -13.52 6.38
CA THR A 380 -0.19 -14.21 6.95
C THR A 380 -0.02 -15.73 6.98
N TRP A 381 -0.46 -16.34 8.08
CA TRP A 381 -0.62 -17.79 8.23
C TRP A 381 -2.10 -18.20 8.19
N LYS A 382 -3.02 -17.24 8.04
CA LYS A 382 -4.47 -17.48 8.06
C LYS A 382 -5.03 -17.83 6.70
N GLU A 383 -4.35 -17.43 5.63
CA GLU A 383 -4.79 -17.64 4.25
C GLU A 383 -3.66 -18.21 3.39
N LEU A 384 -4.04 -18.86 2.29
CA LEU A 384 -3.14 -19.32 1.24
C LEU A 384 -2.30 -18.16 0.72
N SER A 385 -0.99 -18.33 0.74
CA SER A 385 0.01 -17.34 0.35
C SER A 385 0.01 -17.10 -1.17
N ILE A 386 0.71 -16.04 -1.60
CA ILE A 386 0.90 -15.72 -3.02
C ILE A 386 1.44 -16.93 -3.80
N ARG A 387 2.44 -17.62 -3.22
CA ARG A 387 3.05 -18.80 -3.85
C ARG A 387 2.06 -19.96 -3.95
N GLU A 388 1.30 -20.25 -2.90
CA GLU A 388 0.33 -21.35 -2.89
C GLU A 388 -0.79 -21.10 -3.91
N ARG A 389 -1.31 -19.87 -3.99
CA ARG A 389 -2.31 -19.48 -4.99
C ARG A 389 -1.77 -19.61 -6.42
N ASN A 390 -0.52 -19.24 -6.68
CA ASN A 390 0.10 -19.45 -8.00
C ASN A 390 0.25 -20.94 -8.36
N ILE A 391 0.66 -21.79 -7.41
CA ILE A 391 0.75 -23.24 -7.66
C ILE A 391 -0.63 -23.83 -7.98
N MET A 392 -1.67 -23.40 -7.27
CA MET A 392 -3.06 -23.80 -7.55
C MET A 392 -3.52 -23.32 -8.93
N LEU A 393 -3.24 -22.06 -9.27
CA LEU A 393 -3.54 -21.50 -10.58
C LEU A 393 -2.86 -22.30 -11.69
N PHE A 394 -1.56 -22.58 -11.54
CA PHE A 394 -0.80 -23.34 -12.52
C PHE A 394 -1.35 -24.75 -12.70
N THR A 395 -1.66 -25.44 -11.60
CA THR A 395 -2.28 -26.77 -11.64
C THR A 395 -3.61 -26.72 -12.38
N GLY A 396 -4.45 -25.72 -12.10
CA GLY A 396 -5.73 -25.53 -12.79
C GLY A 396 -5.58 -25.24 -14.27
N ILE A 397 -4.65 -24.34 -14.66
CA ILE A 397 -4.33 -24.06 -16.06
C ILE A 397 -3.86 -25.31 -16.78
N SER A 398 -2.95 -26.09 -16.16
CA SER A 398 -2.45 -27.33 -16.76
C SER A 398 -3.56 -28.36 -17.00
N ASN A 399 -4.55 -28.42 -16.10
CA ASN A 399 -5.70 -29.30 -16.28
C ASN A 399 -6.67 -28.78 -17.35
N ILE A 400 -6.99 -27.48 -17.36
CA ILE A 400 -7.92 -26.88 -18.35
C ILE A 400 -7.34 -26.95 -19.77
N LEU A 401 -6.03 -26.73 -19.91
CA LEU A 401 -5.35 -26.70 -21.20
C LEU A 401 -4.76 -28.06 -21.62
N GLY A 402 -4.75 -29.06 -20.74
CA GLY A 402 -4.17 -30.38 -21.03
C GLY A 402 -2.63 -30.38 -21.16
N ILE A 403 -1.93 -29.49 -20.44
CA ILE A 403 -0.46 -29.36 -20.51
C ILE A 403 0.24 -30.64 -20.01
N ASN A 404 -0.38 -31.35 -19.06
CA ASN A 404 0.21 -32.54 -18.45
C ASN A 404 0.16 -33.80 -19.36
N ASP A 405 -0.55 -33.76 -20.49
CA ASP A 405 -0.87 -34.93 -21.33
C ASP A 405 0.17 -35.24 -22.44
N VAL A 406 1.47 -34.99 -22.22
CA VAL A 406 2.54 -35.14 -23.26
C VAL A 406 2.18 -34.42 -24.59
N ARG A 407 1.32 -33.39 -24.52
CA ARG A 407 0.90 -32.62 -25.70
C ARG A 407 1.94 -31.58 -26.05
N ASP A 408 2.22 -31.42 -27.34
CA ASP A 408 3.07 -30.32 -27.78
C ASP A 408 2.35 -28.97 -27.70
N TRP A 409 3.13 -27.89 -27.66
CA TRP A 409 2.60 -26.53 -27.54
C TRP A 409 1.78 -26.10 -28.76
N VAL A 410 2.01 -26.70 -29.94
CA VAL A 410 1.25 -26.43 -31.15
C VAL A 410 -0.18 -26.94 -31.01
N THR A 411 -0.34 -28.17 -30.51
CA THR A 411 -1.63 -28.82 -30.25
C THR A 411 -2.43 -28.02 -29.23
N ILE A 412 -1.79 -27.61 -28.13
CA ILE A 412 -2.43 -26.78 -27.11
C ILE A 412 -2.95 -25.47 -27.72
N ARG A 413 -2.14 -24.78 -28.55
CA ARG A 413 -2.56 -23.53 -29.20
C ARG A 413 -3.69 -23.69 -30.21
N LYS A 414 -3.79 -24.84 -30.89
CA LYS A 414 -4.90 -25.15 -31.82
C LYS A 414 -6.21 -25.39 -31.07
N GLU A 415 -6.15 -25.89 -29.84
CA GLU A 415 -7.30 -26.26 -29.03
C GLU A 415 -7.75 -25.19 -28.02
N ILE A 416 -7.05 -24.06 -27.92
CA ILE A 416 -7.47 -22.94 -27.07
C ILE A 416 -8.71 -22.28 -27.71
N ASN A 417 -9.77 -22.19 -26.92
CA ASN A 417 -11.04 -21.57 -27.26
C ASN A 417 -11.50 -20.62 -26.14
N ASP A 418 -12.61 -19.95 -26.38
CA ASP A 418 -13.12 -18.90 -25.50
C ASP A 418 -13.59 -19.44 -24.14
N ASP A 419 -14.12 -20.67 -24.10
CA ASP A 419 -14.51 -21.34 -22.85
C ASP A 419 -13.29 -21.62 -21.95
N LYS A 420 -12.21 -22.18 -22.52
CA LYS A 420 -10.96 -22.41 -21.77
C LYS A 420 -10.36 -21.10 -21.24
N ILE A 421 -10.40 -20.04 -22.03
CA ILE A 421 -9.94 -18.71 -21.60
C ILE A 421 -10.78 -18.22 -20.42
N LYS A 422 -12.11 -18.28 -20.56
CA LYS A 422 -13.05 -17.88 -19.52
C LYS A 422 -12.85 -18.68 -18.23
N ASP A 423 -12.65 -19.99 -18.32
CA ASP A 423 -12.44 -20.87 -17.17
C ASP A 423 -11.16 -20.52 -16.41
N VAL A 424 -10.06 -20.29 -17.14
CA VAL A 424 -8.78 -19.88 -16.51
C VAL A 424 -8.90 -18.52 -15.83
N TYR A 425 -9.53 -17.53 -16.47
CA TYR A 425 -9.73 -16.22 -15.86
C TYR A 425 -10.71 -16.27 -14.67
N SER A 426 -11.72 -17.15 -14.73
CA SER A 426 -12.63 -17.39 -13.60
C SER A 426 -11.89 -18.04 -12.44
N LEU A 427 -10.94 -18.96 -12.70
CA LEU A 427 -10.06 -19.51 -11.68
C LEU A 427 -9.11 -18.44 -11.09
N TYR A 428 -8.58 -17.55 -11.92
CA TYR A 428 -7.75 -16.44 -11.44
C TYR A 428 -8.54 -15.50 -10.52
N ASP A 429 -9.76 -15.13 -10.92
CA ASP A 429 -10.68 -14.37 -10.06
C ASP A 429 -10.99 -15.14 -8.77
N ALA A 430 -11.27 -16.45 -8.86
CA ALA A 430 -11.53 -17.35 -7.73
C ALA A 430 -10.41 -17.28 -6.66
N LEU A 431 -9.15 -17.25 -7.10
CA LEU A 431 -7.97 -17.23 -6.23
C LEU A 431 -7.62 -15.84 -5.68
N TRP A 432 -8.09 -14.77 -6.32
CA TRP A 432 -7.73 -13.40 -5.98
C TRP A 432 -8.95 -12.51 -5.75
N PRO A 433 -9.80 -12.79 -4.74
CA PRO A 433 -10.96 -11.94 -4.46
C PRO A 433 -10.55 -10.49 -4.21
N ARG A 434 -11.42 -9.54 -4.61
CA ARG A 434 -11.17 -8.09 -4.51
C ARG A 434 -10.94 -7.63 -3.07
N GLU A 435 -11.51 -8.37 -2.13
CA GLU A 435 -11.45 -8.13 -0.69
C GLU A 435 -10.16 -8.68 -0.03
N THR A 436 -9.23 -9.26 -0.81
CA THR A 436 -7.96 -9.81 -0.29
C THR A 436 -7.14 -8.72 0.41
N ASN A 437 -6.73 -8.96 1.65
CA ASN A 437 -5.76 -8.11 2.36
C ASN A 437 -4.33 -8.35 1.84
N PHE A 438 -4.06 -7.82 0.65
CA PHE A 438 -2.84 -8.11 -0.09
C PHE A 438 -1.56 -7.72 0.67
N LEU A 439 -1.57 -6.62 1.42
CA LEU A 439 -0.43 -6.20 2.22
C LEU A 439 -0.03 -7.26 3.27
N GLU A 440 -0.97 -7.95 3.92
CA GLU A 440 -0.66 -9.01 4.92
C GLU A 440 0.02 -10.23 4.29
N MET A 441 -0.17 -10.45 2.99
CA MET A 441 0.43 -11.55 2.24
C MET A 441 1.85 -11.25 1.76
N LEU A 442 2.19 -9.96 1.57
CA LEU A 442 3.50 -9.55 1.10
C LEU A 442 4.60 -9.84 2.13
N PRO A 443 5.83 -10.16 1.68
CA PRO A 443 7.00 -10.14 2.53
C PRO A 443 7.16 -8.79 3.23
N LYS A 444 7.70 -8.79 4.45
CA LYS A 444 7.98 -7.57 5.23
C LYS A 444 9.45 -7.20 5.18
N PRO A 445 9.84 -5.95 5.50
CA PRO A 445 11.24 -5.54 5.59
C PRO A 445 11.94 -6.22 6.78
N ASP A 446 12.41 -7.44 6.54
CA ASP A 446 13.02 -8.35 7.52
C ASP A 446 14.54 -8.51 7.33
N GLY A 447 15.13 -7.71 6.43
CA GLY A 447 16.57 -7.69 6.14
C GLY A 447 17.06 -8.84 5.25
N VAL A 448 16.16 -9.57 4.61
CA VAL A 448 16.44 -10.47 3.46
C VAL A 448 16.74 -9.62 2.22
N ALA A 449 17.70 -10.04 1.38
CA ALA A 449 18.04 -9.31 0.17
C ALA A 449 17.02 -9.58 -0.94
N ARG A 450 15.95 -8.78 -0.98
CA ARG A 450 14.91 -8.88 -1.99
C ARG A 450 15.09 -7.85 -3.10
N ALA A 451 14.68 -8.20 -4.30
CA ALA A 451 14.57 -7.28 -5.43
C ALA A 451 13.14 -7.26 -5.95
N ILE A 452 12.64 -6.08 -6.35
CA ILE A 452 11.46 -5.95 -7.20
C ILE A 452 11.89 -5.62 -8.62
N TYR A 453 11.42 -6.41 -9.58
CA TYR A 453 11.61 -6.14 -10.99
C TYR A 453 10.52 -5.20 -11.49
N THR A 454 10.91 -4.18 -12.25
CA THR A 454 10.01 -3.31 -13.00
C THR A 454 10.56 -3.13 -14.40
N GLY A 455 9.79 -3.52 -15.39
CA GLY A 455 10.27 -3.59 -16.78
C GLY A 455 9.19 -4.14 -17.69
N VAL A 456 9.60 -4.57 -18.88
CA VAL A 456 8.67 -5.10 -19.88
C VAL A 456 8.30 -6.55 -19.53
N LEU A 457 7.04 -6.76 -19.18
CA LEU A 457 6.50 -8.07 -18.86
C LEU A 457 6.04 -8.77 -20.15
N HIS A 458 7.01 -9.25 -20.94
CA HIS A 458 6.80 -10.00 -22.19
C HIS A 458 7.66 -11.27 -22.19
N PRO A 459 7.19 -12.43 -22.70
CA PRO A 459 7.97 -13.67 -22.73
C PRO A 459 9.40 -13.54 -23.25
N GLN A 460 9.58 -12.81 -24.35
CA GLN A 460 10.91 -12.59 -24.96
C GLN A 460 11.76 -11.57 -24.19
N ALA A 461 11.15 -10.61 -23.48
CA ALA A 461 11.88 -9.60 -22.72
C ALA A 461 12.34 -10.17 -21.38
N ILE A 462 11.45 -10.87 -20.66
CA ILE A 462 11.73 -11.37 -19.32
C ILE A 462 12.87 -12.40 -19.30
N SER A 463 12.96 -13.22 -20.36
CA SER A 463 14.01 -14.23 -20.50
C SER A 463 15.39 -13.60 -20.60
N ASN A 464 15.46 -12.39 -21.15
CA ASN A 464 16.72 -11.72 -21.41
C ASN A 464 17.31 -11.04 -20.17
N CYS A 465 16.51 -10.84 -19.12
CA CYS A 465 16.95 -10.18 -17.89
C CYS A 465 16.38 -10.84 -16.63
N ALA A 466 15.08 -10.70 -16.39
CA ALA A 466 14.51 -10.95 -15.07
C ALA A 466 14.61 -12.42 -14.61
N LEU A 467 14.62 -13.39 -15.53
CA LEU A 467 14.75 -14.81 -15.17
C LEU A 467 16.14 -15.18 -14.61
N GLY A 468 17.18 -14.41 -14.92
CA GLY A 468 18.53 -14.62 -14.37
C GLY A 468 18.76 -13.96 -13.01
N LEU A 469 17.95 -12.96 -12.66
CA LEU A 469 18.08 -12.19 -11.41
C LEU A 469 17.83 -12.96 -10.10
N PRO A 470 17.00 -14.03 -10.03
CA PRO A 470 16.78 -14.75 -8.78
C PRO A 470 18.05 -15.39 -8.20
N PHE A 471 19.13 -15.50 -8.97
CA PHE A 471 20.42 -15.98 -8.49
C PHE A 471 21.29 -14.90 -7.82
N TYR A 472 20.93 -13.63 -7.96
CA TYR A 472 21.64 -12.50 -7.36
C TYR A 472 21.02 -12.03 -6.04
N PHE A 473 19.79 -12.46 -5.75
CA PHE A 473 18.98 -12.05 -4.60
C PHE A 473 18.45 -13.27 -3.85
N ASP A 474 18.04 -13.08 -2.60
CA ASP A 474 17.38 -14.14 -1.82
C ASP A 474 15.95 -14.41 -2.31
N GLU A 475 15.32 -13.42 -2.96
CA GLU A 475 13.96 -13.46 -3.48
C GLU A 475 13.75 -12.32 -4.50
N LEU A 476 13.09 -12.61 -5.62
CA LEU A 476 12.74 -11.64 -6.65
C LEU A 476 11.20 -11.50 -6.72
N LEU A 477 10.71 -10.27 -6.73
CA LEU A 477 9.30 -9.94 -6.84
C LEU A 477 9.01 -9.50 -8.27
N ILE A 478 8.03 -10.13 -8.91
CA ILE A 478 7.58 -9.83 -10.28
C ILE A 478 6.06 -9.69 -10.27
N GLU A 479 5.52 -8.71 -11.01
CA GLU A 479 4.07 -8.58 -11.16
C GLU A 479 3.50 -9.71 -12.03
N HIS A 480 2.33 -10.22 -11.65
CA HIS A 480 1.65 -11.31 -12.30
C HIS A 480 1.14 -10.90 -13.70
N PRO A 481 1.29 -11.73 -14.74
CA PRO A 481 0.94 -11.34 -16.10
C PRO A 481 -0.58 -11.28 -16.36
N PHE A 482 -1.40 -12.02 -15.62
CA PHE A 482 -2.85 -12.01 -15.83
C PHE A 482 -3.51 -10.71 -15.35
N ILE A 483 -4.41 -10.19 -16.19
CA ILE A 483 -5.31 -9.11 -15.81
C ILE A 483 -6.42 -9.69 -14.94
N HIS A 484 -6.80 -8.97 -13.89
CA HIS A 484 -7.88 -9.39 -13.01
C HIS A 484 -9.25 -9.08 -13.65
N PRO A 485 -10.17 -10.07 -13.83
CA PRO A 485 -11.46 -9.84 -14.47
C PRO A 485 -12.32 -8.80 -13.73
N GLY A 486 -12.49 -8.95 -12.42
CA GLY A 486 -13.15 -7.97 -11.56
C GLY A 486 -12.44 -6.61 -11.40
N ALA A 487 -11.32 -6.36 -12.09
CA ALA A 487 -10.63 -5.07 -12.09
C ALA A 487 -10.94 -4.19 -13.30
N VAL A 488 -11.61 -4.73 -14.31
CA VAL A 488 -11.94 -4.02 -15.54
C VAL A 488 -13.45 -3.91 -15.68
N LYS A 489 -13.92 -3.03 -16.58
CA LYS A 489 -15.36 -2.96 -16.89
C LYS A 489 -15.82 -4.26 -17.55
N LYS A 490 -17.10 -4.61 -17.40
CA LYS A 490 -17.70 -5.83 -17.98
C LYS A 490 -17.39 -5.98 -19.49
N GLU A 491 -17.50 -4.91 -20.26
CA GLU A 491 -17.20 -4.87 -21.71
C GLU A 491 -15.73 -5.18 -22.07
N PHE A 492 -14.81 -5.05 -21.12
CA PHE A 492 -13.40 -5.42 -21.28
C PHE A 492 -13.03 -6.64 -20.44
N SER A 493 -13.97 -7.30 -19.75
CA SER A 493 -13.64 -8.42 -18.89
C SER A 493 -13.31 -9.67 -19.72
N PRO A 494 -12.21 -10.39 -19.45
CA PRO A 494 -11.88 -11.63 -20.14
C PRO A 494 -12.84 -12.79 -19.80
N THR A 495 -13.64 -12.69 -18.73
CA THR A 495 -14.69 -13.68 -18.42
C THR A 495 -15.98 -13.45 -19.21
N GLU A 496 -16.22 -12.21 -19.65
CA GLU A 496 -17.41 -11.81 -20.42
C GLU A 496 -17.11 -11.80 -21.93
N ASN A 497 -15.90 -11.35 -22.30
CA ASN A 497 -15.44 -11.19 -23.68
C ASN A 497 -14.12 -11.95 -23.93
N PRO A 498 -14.06 -13.28 -23.70
CA PRO A 498 -12.84 -14.08 -23.84
C PRO A 498 -12.22 -14.03 -25.24
N HIS A 499 -13.02 -13.86 -26.30
CA HIS A 499 -12.56 -13.77 -27.69
C HIS A 499 -11.54 -12.64 -27.90
N MET A 500 -11.64 -11.53 -27.15
CA MET A 500 -10.70 -10.40 -27.24
C MET A 500 -9.31 -10.75 -26.71
N TYR A 501 -9.16 -11.82 -25.94
CA TYR A 501 -7.96 -12.08 -25.14
C TYR A 501 -7.06 -13.18 -25.71
N ARG A 502 -7.38 -13.81 -26.84
CA ARG A 502 -6.68 -15.01 -27.34
C ARG A 502 -5.15 -14.82 -27.42
N GLN A 503 -4.68 -13.69 -27.99
CA GLN A 503 -3.24 -13.41 -28.07
C GLN A 503 -2.62 -13.09 -26.70
N GLU A 504 -3.27 -12.26 -25.89
CA GLU A 504 -2.75 -11.87 -24.57
C GLU A 504 -2.74 -13.03 -23.57
N PHE A 505 -3.73 -13.92 -23.68
CA PHE A 505 -3.83 -15.15 -22.91
C PHE A 505 -2.64 -16.08 -23.18
N LEU A 506 -2.29 -16.30 -24.46
CA LEU A 506 -1.11 -17.10 -24.82
C LEU A 506 0.17 -16.53 -24.24
N LYS A 507 0.38 -15.21 -24.37
CA LYS A 507 1.55 -14.53 -23.77
C LYS A 507 1.59 -14.73 -22.25
N SER A 508 0.45 -14.56 -21.58
CA SER A 508 0.35 -14.67 -20.12
C SER A 508 0.59 -16.11 -19.64
N VAL A 509 -0.01 -17.11 -20.28
CA VAL A 509 0.19 -18.54 -19.96
C VAL A 509 1.63 -18.94 -20.22
N PHE A 510 2.19 -18.59 -21.38
CA PHE A 510 3.57 -18.94 -21.72
C PHE A 510 4.56 -18.33 -20.73
N LEU A 511 4.40 -17.04 -20.42
CA LEU A 511 5.19 -16.36 -19.40
C LEU A 511 5.05 -17.03 -18.03
N PHE A 512 3.83 -17.39 -17.63
CA PHE A 512 3.59 -18.04 -16.35
C PHE A 512 4.29 -19.40 -16.26
N MET A 513 4.24 -20.22 -17.32
CA MET A 513 4.98 -21.48 -17.42
C MET A 513 6.50 -21.27 -17.27
N MET A 514 7.06 -20.22 -17.88
CA MET A 514 8.50 -19.93 -17.80
C MET A 514 8.95 -19.58 -16.36
N ILE A 515 8.09 -18.89 -15.59
CA ILE A 515 8.40 -18.42 -14.24
C ILE A 515 8.14 -19.51 -13.18
N MET A 516 7.21 -20.43 -13.44
CA MET A 516 6.71 -21.41 -12.45
C MET A 516 7.81 -22.19 -11.70
N PRO A 517 8.88 -22.71 -12.34
CA PRO A 517 9.93 -23.45 -11.63
C PRO A 517 10.61 -22.63 -10.51
N PHE A 518 10.70 -21.31 -10.67
CA PHE A 518 11.27 -20.41 -9.67
C PHE A 518 10.30 -20.10 -8.53
N ILE A 519 8.99 -20.07 -8.82
CA ILE A 519 7.92 -19.93 -7.82
C ILE A 519 7.91 -21.17 -6.93
N GLU A 520 7.99 -22.38 -7.53
CA GLU A 520 8.06 -23.63 -6.78
C GLU A 520 9.27 -23.68 -5.83
N GLN A 521 10.41 -23.14 -6.25
CA GLN A 521 11.61 -23.06 -5.41
C GLN A 521 11.59 -21.92 -4.38
N GLY A 522 10.62 -21.00 -4.45
CA GLY A 522 10.55 -19.83 -3.56
C GLY A 522 11.63 -18.78 -3.84
N LEU A 523 12.10 -18.72 -5.09
CA LEU A 523 13.04 -17.73 -5.62
C LEU A 523 12.31 -16.53 -6.23
N ILE A 524 11.13 -16.75 -6.81
CA ILE A 524 10.25 -15.69 -7.33
C ILE A 524 8.93 -15.66 -6.56
N THR A 525 8.55 -14.47 -6.10
CA THR A 525 7.20 -14.15 -5.63
C THR A 525 6.46 -13.41 -6.73
N LEU A 526 5.61 -14.12 -7.47
CA LEU A 526 4.82 -13.58 -8.56
C LEU A 526 3.49 -13.03 -8.03
N PHE A 527 3.33 -11.72 -8.00
CA PHE A 527 2.29 -11.07 -7.22
C PHE A 527 1.29 -10.30 -8.11
N PRO A 528 -0.03 -10.35 -7.88
CA PRO A 528 -1.01 -9.54 -8.62
C PRO A 528 -0.84 -8.04 -8.34
N ASP A 529 -1.22 -7.19 -9.31
CA ASP A 529 -1.19 -5.72 -9.15
C ASP A 529 -1.97 -5.29 -7.88
N PRO A 530 -1.34 -4.62 -6.90
CA PRO A 530 -1.99 -4.12 -5.68
C PRO A 530 -3.21 -3.24 -5.95
N CYS A 531 -3.23 -2.52 -7.07
CA CYS A 531 -4.37 -1.69 -7.49
C CYS A 531 -5.64 -2.51 -7.75
N ASN A 532 -5.54 -3.85 -7.83
CA ASN A 532 -6.68 -4.74 -7.92
C ASN A 532 -7.42 -4.93 -6.59
N PHE A 533 -6.82 -4.63 -5.45
CA PHE A 533 -7.42 -4.85 -4.13
C PHE A 533 -7.73 -3.52 -3.42
N ASP A 534 -7.17 -2.41 -3.90
CA ASP A 534 -7.37 -1.08 -3.36
C ASP A 534 -7.71 -0.10 -4.50
N LEU A 535 -9.01 0.23 -4.61
CA LEU A 535 -9.52 1.16 -5.62
C LEU A 535 -9.01 2.59 -5.37
N HIS A 536 -8.81 2.98 -4.11
CA HIS A 536 -8.29 4.29 -3.78
C HIS A 536 -6.83 4.42 -4.24
N LEU A 537 -6.00 3.41 -3.93
CA LEU A 537 -4.62 3.31 -4.41
C LEU A 537 -4.56 3.41 -5.94
N ARG A 538 -5.42 2.66 -6.64
CA ARG A 538 -5.51 2.72 -8.12
C ARG A 538 -5.75 4.14 -8.63
N HIS A 539 -6.73 4.85 -8.07
CA HIS A 539 -7.06 6.21 -8.50
C HIS A 539 -5.91 7.19 -8.22
N GLN A 540 -5.28 7.10 -7.05
CA GLN A 540 -4.13 7.94 -6.71
C GLN A 540 -2.97 7.71 -7.67
N VAL A 541 -2.59 6.45 -7.87
CA VAL A 541 -1.49 6.05 -8.75
C VAL A 541 -1.75 6.48 -10.19
N MET A 542 -2.97 6.30 -10.71
CA MET A 542 -3.34 6.74 -12.05
C MET A 542 -3.21 8.26 -12.21
N ASN A 543 -3.63 9.04 -11.20
CA ASN A 543 -3.49 10.49 -11.22
C ASN A 543 -2.03 10.94 -11.13
N MET A 544 -1.22 10.26 -10.33
CA MET A 544 0.22 10.53 -10.22
C MET A 544 0.95 10.21 -11.53
N ALA A 545 0.65 9.06 -12.16
CA ALA A 545 1.22 8.68 -13.44
C ALA A 545 0.88 9.68 -14.55
N LYS A 546 -0.39 10.12 -14.64
CA LYS A 546 -0.84 11.18 -15.58
C LYS A 546 -0.11 12.51 -15.37
N ARG A 547 0.15 12.90 -14.12
CA ARG A 547 0.93 14.11 -13.83
C ARG A 547 2.39 13.95 -14.25
N ARG A 548 3.02 12.81 -13.93
CA ARG A 548 4.41 12.54 -14.29
C ARG A 548 4.62 12.50 -15.80
N SER A 549 3.69 11.92 -16.57
CA SER A 549 3.80 11.83 -18.03
C SER A 549 3.87 13.19 -18.73
N ASN A 550 3.40 14.27 -18.09
CA ASN A 550 3.52 15.62 -18.65
C ASN A 550 4.96 16.16 -18.62
N TYR A 551 5.82 15.63 -17.73
CA TYR A 551 7.18 16.15 -17.52
C TYR A 551 8.27 15.23 -18.10
N ILE A 552 7.99 13.94 -18.28
CA ILE A 552 8.95 12.98 -18.85
C ILE A 552 8.58 12.73 -20.31
N LYS A 553 9.33 13.33 -21.23
CA LYS A 553 9.17 13.10 -22.67
C LYS A 553 9.91 11.82 -23.06
N TYR A 554 9.20 10.89 -23.71
CA TYR A 554 9.80 9.69 -24.29
C TYR A 554 10.61 10.06 -25.54
N ALA A 555 11.92 9.86 -25.53
CA ALA A 555 12.73 9.92 -26.74
C ALA A 555 12.58 8.58 -27.48
N LYS A 556 11.89 8.58 -28.63
CA LYS A 556 11.65 7.37 -29.46
C LYS A 556 12.91 6.58 -29.82
N VAL A 557 14.07 7.20 -29.76
CA VAL A 557 15.36 6.66 -30.23
C VAL A 557 16.08 5.82 -29.15
N GLU A 558 15.61 5.78 -27.90
CA GLU A 558 16.36 5.18 -26.79
C GLU A 558 16.09 3.69 -26.52
N ASP A 559 15.11 3.04 -27.19
CA ASP A 559 14.73 1.63 -26.91
C ASP A 559 14.32 0.84 -28.18
N ASP A 560 15.32 0.50 -29.01
CA ASP A 560 15.12 -0.29 -30.24
C ASP A 560 14.57 -1.71 -29.98
N GLU A 561 14.90 -2.32 -28.85
CA GLU A 561 14.38 -3.67 -28.50
C GLU A 561 12.89 -3.61 -28.16
N PHE A 562 12.46 -2.60 -27.43
CA PHE A 562 11.04 -2.35 -27.15
C PHE A 562 10.22 -2.18 -28.45
N MET A 563 10.72 -1.39 -29.41
CA MET A 563 10.02 -1.17 -30.68
C MET A 563 9.92 -2.46 -31.52
N LYS A 564 10.97 -3.30 -31.52
CA LYS A 564 10.95 -4.59 -32.21
C LYS A 564 9.89 -5.54 -31.62
N LEU A 565 9.77 -5.62 -30.30
CA LEU A 565 8.73 -6.43 -29.64
C LEU A 565 7.32 -5.98 -30.04
N MET A 566 7.09 -4.66 -30.08
CA MET A 566 5.83 -4.08 -30.55
C MET A 566 5.52 -4.44 -32.01
N GLU A 567 6.53 -4.37 -32.89
CA GLU A 567 6.38 -4.76 -34.29
C GLU A 567 6.08 -6.25 -34.46
N GLU A 568 6.69 -7.13 -33.66
CA GLU A 568 6.40 -8.57 -33.67
C GLU A 568 4.97 -8.87 -33.23
N ASP A 569 4.51 -8.26 -32.14
CA ASP A 569 3.11 -8.43 -31.68
C ASP A 569 2.11 -7.88 -32.70
N TYR A 570 2.44 -6.78 -33.37
CA TYR A 570 1.63 -6.24 -34.47
C TYR A 570 1.58 -7.18 -35.68
N LYS A 571 2.72 -7.78 -36.05
CA LYS A 571 2.79 -8.81 -37.12
C LYS A 571 1.92 -10.01 -36.78
N ARG A 572 1.95 -10.51 -35.53
CA ARG A 572 1.05 -11.58 -35.06
C ARG A 572 -0.43 -11.21 -35.23
N GLY A 573 -0.79 -9.95 -34.91
CA GLY A 573 -2.12 -9.40 -35.13
C GLY A 573 -2.55 -9.38 -36.60
N ILE A 574 -1.63 -9.12 -37.53
CA ILE A 574 -1.91 -9.20 -38.97
C ILE A 574 -2.12 -10.66 -39.39
N LEU A 575 -1.27 -11.57 -38.92
CA LEU A 575 -1.30 -13.00 -39.29
C LEU A 575 -2.53 -13.75 -38.76
N LEU A 576 -3.26 -13.16 -37.81
CA LEU A 576 -4.54 -13.64 -37.29
C LEU A 576 -5.71 -13.50 -38.27
N GLN A 577 -5.55 -12.70 -39.33
CA GLN A 577 -6.62 -12.43 -40.29
C GLN A 577 -7.05 -13.67 -41.09
N PRO A 578 -8.33 -13.75 -41.50
CA PRO A 578 -8.78 -14.80 -42.40
C PRO A 578 -7.94 -14.85 -43.67
N ARG A 579 -7.75 -16.06 -44.21
CA ARG A 579 -6.88 -16.32 -45.37
C ARG A 579 -7.22 -15.42 -46.57
N ASP A 580 -8.51 -15.19 -46.81
CA ASP A 580 -8.98 -14.31 -47.88
C ASP A 580 -8.63 -12.83 -47.65
N ALA A 581 -8.64 -12.35 -46.41
CA ALA A 581 -8.23 -10.99 -46.08
C ALA A 581 -6.71 -10.80 -46.28
N LEU A 582 -5.91 -11.81 -45.92
CA LEU A 582 -4.47 -11.83 -46.20
C LEU A 582 -4.18 -11.85 -47.70
N ARG A 583 -4.90 -12.67 -48.47
CA ARG A 583 -4.84 -12.69 -49.94
C ARG A 583 -5.12 -11.32 -50.56
N GLN A 584 -6.19 -10.65 -50.12
CA GLN A 584 -6.52 -9.30 -50.59
C GLN A 584 -5.44 -8.27 -50.23
N LYS A 585 -4.83 -8.37 -49.05
CA LYS A 585 -3.70 -7.50 -48.68
C LYS A 585 -2.49 -7.72 -49.58
N LEU A 586 -2.11 -8.96 -49.87
CA LEU A 586 -1.01 -9.28 -50.78
C LEU A 586 -1.25 -8.67 -52.18
N LEU A 587 -2.46 -8.84 -52.73
CA LEU A 587 -2.86 -8.26 -54.02
C LEU A 587 -2.88 -6.72 -54.02
N ARG A 588 -3.15 -6.08 -52.87
CA ARG A 588 -3.04 -4.60 -52.77
C ARG A 588 -1.60 -4.11 -52.80
N PHE A 589 -0.66 -4.84 -52.20
CA PHE A 589 0.76 -4.48 -52.22
C PHE A 589 1.43 -4.86 -53.53
N SER A 590 0.96 -5.91 -54.20
CA SER A 590 1.51 -6.39 -55.47
C SER A 590 0.39 -7.01 -56.32
N PRO A 591 -0.27 -6.21 -57.18
CA PRO A 591 -1.44 -6.64 -57.94
C PRO A 591 -1.17 -7.73 -58.98
N ASP A 592 0.07 -7.80 -59.47
CA ASP A 592 0.47 -8.69 -60.57
C ASP A 592 0.95 -10.07 -60.10
N LEU A 593 0.76 -10.42 -58.81
CA LEU A 593 1.17 -11.71 -58.26
C LEU A 593 0.30 -12.86 -58.80
N ASP A 594 0.96 -13.94 -59.26
CA ASP A 594 0.28 -15.17 -59.68
C ASP A 594 -0.44 -15.87 -58.50
N ALA A 595 -1.60 -16.47 -58.78
CA ALA A 595 -2.42 -17.16 -57.78
C ALA A 595 -1.66 -18.30 -57.09
N LYS A 596 -0.84 -19.07 -57.82
CA LYS A 596 -0.02 -20.14 -57.22
C LYS A 596 1.04 -19.58 -56.27
N TYR A 597 1.64 -18.45 -56.61
CA TYR A 597 2.62 -17.79 -55.76
C TYR A 597 1.95 -17.22 -54.49
N ILE A 598 0.75 -16.66 -54.62
CA ILE A 598 -0.02 -16.18 -53.46
C ILE A 598 -0.33 -17.33 -52.50
N ASP A 599 -0.80 -18.48 -53.01
CA ASP A 599 -1.08 -19.65 -52.16
C ASP A 599 0.20 -20.22 -51.52
N PHE A 600 1.34 -20.19 -52.23
CA PHE A 600 2.64 -20.53 -51.65
C PHE A 600 3.00 -19.61 -50.48
N VAL A 601 2.88 -18.29 -50.64
CA VAL A 601 3.14 -17.32 -49.57
C VAL A 601 2.21 -17.54 -48.38
N LEU A 602 0.92 -17.79 -48.62
CA LEU A 602 -0.04 -18.06 -47.54
C LEU A 602 0.31 -19.33 -46.75
N ASN A 603 0.80 -20.38 -47.42
CA ASN A 603 1.28 -21.58 -46.74
C ASN A 603 2.53 -21.31 -45.90
N ASP A 604 3.48 -20.53 -46.41
CA ASP A 604 4.65 -20.09 -45.64
C ASP A 604 4.25 -19.26 -44.41
N LEU A 605 3.23 -18.39 -44.54
CA LEU A 605 2.70 -17.64 -43.40
C LEU A 605 2.10 -18.55 -42.32
N ASP A 606 1.42 -19.63 -42.69
CA ASP A 606 0.92 -20.61 -41.71
C ASP A 606 2.08 -21.30 -41.00
N LEU A 607 3.12 -21.71 -41.74
CA LEU A 607 4.31 -22.32 -41.16
C LEU A 607 5.00 -21.37 -40.16
N LEU A 608 5.09 -20.07 -40.50
CA LEU A 608 5.61 -19.05 -39.59
C LEU A 608 4.77 -18.93 -38.32
N ARG A 609 3.43 -18.99 -38.41
CA ARG A 609 2.55 -18.98 -37.24
C ARG A 609 2.71 -20.23 -36.39
N GLU A 610 2.84 -21.40 -37.00
CA GLU A 610 3.07 -22.64 -36.26
C GLU A 610 4.42 -22.62 -35.53
N ASN A 611 5.46 -22.03 -36.12
CA ASN A 611 6.79 -21.90 -35.50
C ASN A 611 6.88 -20.82 -34.42
N ASP A 612 6.05 -19.77 -34.46
CA ASP A 612 6.01 -18.76 -33.42
C ASP A 612 5.22 -19.25 -32.20
N PRO A 613 5.86 -19.45 -31.02
CA PRO A 613 5.17 -19.96 -29.83
C PRO A 613 4.09 -19.01 -29.28
N LEU A 614 4.06 -17.74 -29.70
CA LEU A 614 3.10 -16.74 -29.23
C LEU A 614 1.99 -16.46 -30.26
N ALA A 615 2.05 -17.05 -31.45
CA ALA A 615 1.01 -16.87 -32.46
C ALA A 615 -0.23 -17.74 -32.14
N VAL A 616 -1.42 -17.14 -32.24
CA VAL A 616 -2.70 -17.85 -32.11
C VAL A 616 -2.93 -18.74 -33.32
N LEU A 617 -3.31 -20.00 -33.10
CA LEU A 617 -3.58 -20.98 -34.16
C LEU A 617 -5.07 -21.31 -34.35
N THR A 618 -5.94 -20.85 -33.45
CA THR A 618 -7.39 -21.06 -33.54
C THR A 618 -8.00 -20.27 -34.70
N SER A 619 -8.86 -20.93 -35.49
CA SER A 619 -9.66 -20.30 -36.56
C SER A 619 -10.75 -19.36 -35.99
N GLY A 620 -11.25 -18.44 -36.82
CA GLY A 620 -12.35 -17.52 -36.46
C GLY A 620 -12.00 -16.43 -35.44
N SER A 621 -10.72 -16.23 -35.11
CA SER A 621 -10.26 -15.34 -34.03
C SER A 621 -10.50 -13.84 -34.20
N LEU A 622 -11.01 -13.41 -35.36
CA LEU A 622 -11.37 -12.01 -35.64
C LEU A 622 -12.83 -11.86 -36.12
N GLU A 623 -13.64 -12.93 -36.07
CA GLU A 623 -15.02 -12.90 -36.55
C GLU A 623 -15.96 -12.16 -35.57
N GLU A 624 -15.65 -12.17 -34.28
CA GLU A 624 -16.43 -11.52 -33.21
C GLU A 624 -15.78 -10.24 -32.64
N GLY A 625 -14.90 -9.57 -33.39
CA GLY A 625 -14.32 -8.27 -32.99
C GLY A 625 -12.79 -8.24 -32.98
N GLY A 626 -12.23 -7.28 -32.22
CA GLY A 626 -10.79 -7.02 -32.17
C GLY A 626 -10.06 -7.80 -31.06
N GLN A 627 -8.73 -7.92 -31.19
CA GLN A 627 -7.87 -8.45 -30.14
C GLN A 627 -7.40 -7.33 -29.21
N PHE A 628 -7.41 -7.59 -27.90
CA PHE A 628 -6.86 -6.73 -26.87
C PHE A 628 -5.40 -7.13 -26.60
N ILE A 629 -4.46 -6.29 -27.04
CA ILE A 629 -3.02 -6.54 -26.92
C ILE A 629 -2.39 -5.43 -26.08
N PRO A 630 -2.44 -5.54 -24.74
CA PRO A 630 -1.81 -4.57 -23.87
C PRO A 630 -0.29 -4.74 -23.91
N PHE A 631 0.43 -3.62 -23.94
CA PHE A 631 1.85 -3.63 -23.66
C PHE A 631 2.10 -3.31 -22.19
N LYS A 632 2.80 -4.20 -21.48
CA LYS A 632 2.92 -4.17 -20.01
C LYS A 632 4.33 -3.79 -19.58
N MET A 633 4.52 -2.53 -19.17
CA MET A 633 5.69 -2.09 -18.42
C MET A 633 5.32 -1.94 -16.95
N VAL A 634 5.46 -3.03 -16.20
CA VAL A 634 4.85 -3.20 -14.87
C VAL A 634 5.85 -3.69 -13.82
N PRO A 635 5.66 -3.34 -12.54
CA PRO A 635 4.73 -2.31 -12.06
C PRO A 635 5.15 -0.92 -12.55
N ASN A 636 4.23 0.05 -12.51
CA ASN A 636 4.61 1.45 -12.75
C ASN A 636 5.54 2.00 -11.64
N PHE A 637 6.03 3.23 -11.78
CA PHE A 637 7.01 3.80 -10.86
C PHE A 637 6.48 3.87 -9.43
N GLU A 638 5.25 4.34 -9.23
CA GLU A 638 4.62 4.46 -7.92
C GLU A 638 4.47 3.10 -7.24
N ILE A 639 3.93 2.11 -7.95
CA ILE A 639 3.73 0.78 -7.38
C ILE A 639 5.07 0.08 -7.15
N THR A 640 6.06 0.31 -8.00
CA THR A 640 7.43 -0.18 -7.78
C THR A 640 8.00 0.37 -6.47
N MET A 641 7.92 1.69 -6.26
CA MET A 641 8.40 2.32 -5.04
C MET A 641 7.60 1.87 -3.80
N TYR A 642 6.28 1.80 -3.93
CA TYR A 642 5.35 1.35 -2.88
C TYR A 642 5.70 -0.07 -2.41
N LEU A 643 5.87 -1.01 -3.35
CA LEU A 643 6.21 -2.39 -3.05
C LEU A 643 7.65 -2.53 -2.56
N ALA A 644 8.60 -1.79 -3.12
CA ALA A 644 9.98 -1.78 -2.64
C ALA A 644 10.05 -1.37 -1.16
N GLN A 645 9.33 -0.33 -0.77
CA GLN A 645 9.25 0.13 0.61
C GLN A 645 8.46 -0.84 1.51
N ALA A 646 7.32 -1.37 1.04
CA ALA A 646 6.50 -2.32 1.81
C ALA A 646 7.21 -3.65 2.09
N THR A 647 8.09 -4.10 1.19
CA THR A 647 8.76 -5.41 1.25
C THR A 647 10.22 -5.34 1.67
N GLY A 648 10.77 -4.12 1.72
CA GLY A 648 12.19 -3.90 1.94
C GLY A 648 13.04 -4.34 0.74
N SER A 649 12.52 -4.26 -0.48
CA SER A 649 13.25 -4.68 -1.68
C SER A 649 14.11 -3.56 -2.27
N CYS A 650 15.21 -3.92 -2.93
CA CYS A 650 15.83 -3.06 -3.92
C CYS A 650 15.04 -3.07 -5.23
N ILE A 651 15.29 -2.09 -6.10
CA ILE A 651 14.61 -2.00 -7.39
C ILE A 651 15.57 -2.47 -8.49
N VAL A 652 15.09 -3.29 -9.42
CA VAL A 652 15.87 -3.71 -10.59
C VAL A 652 15.04 -3.47 -11.85
N THR A 653 15.66 -2.89 -12.87
CA THR A 653 15.02 -2.60 -14.16
C THR A 653 15.99 -2.86 -15.31
N ASP A 654 15.45 -3.30 -16.44
CA ASP A 654 16.11 -3.34 -17.76
C ASP A 654 15.59 -2.23 -18.68
N SER A 655 14.53 -1.52 -18.29
CA SER A 655 14.01 -0.37 -19.02
C SER A 655 14.81 0.89 -18.72
N ILE A 656 15.33 1.52 -19.78
CA ILE A 656 15.99 2.83 -19.70
C ILE A 656 15.01 3.94 -19.26
N PHE A 657 13.74 3.83 -19.67
CA PHE A 657 12.70 4.75 -19.28
C PHE A 657 12.48 4.73 -17.77
N ARG A 658 12.29 3.54 -17.18
CA ARG A 658 12.16 3.40 -15.72
C ARG A 658 13.42 3.84 -14.98
N TRP A 659 14.60 3.56 -15.55
CA TRP A 659 15.86 4.03 -14.97
C TRP A 659 15.93 5.55 -14.88
N ASN A 660 15.46 6.27 -15.91
CA ASN A 660 15.39 7.72 -15.90
C ASN A 660 14.40 8.26 -14.84
N GLU A 661 13.27 7.60 -14.63
CA GLU A 661 12.33 7.94 -13.54
C GLU A 661 12.98 7.77 -12.15
N LEU A 662 13.71 6.68 -11.93
CA LEU A 662 14.42 6.41 -10.67
C LEU A 662 15.52 7.45 -10.40
N LYS A 663 16.29 7.83 -11.43
CA LYS A 663 17.29 8.91 -11.32
C LYS A 663 16.64 10.25 -10.98
N ALA A 664 15.52 10.58 -11.60
CA ALA A 664 14.78 11.82 -11.32
C ALA A 664 14.27 11.87 -9.88
N ALA A 665 13.78 10.74 -9.35
CA ALA A 665 13.36 10.63 -7.95
C ALA A 665 14.54 10.79 -6.97
N SER A 666 15.70 10.22 -7.31
CA SER A 666 16.92 10.36 -6.49
C SER A 666 17.52 11.77 -6.51
N GLY A 667 17.34 12.54 -7.59
CA GLY A 667 17.95 13.87 -7.77
C GLY A 667 17.29 15.02 -6.99
N ARG A 668 16.13 14.79 -6.34
CA ARG A 668 15.43 15.79 -5.52
C ARG A 668 16.08 16.03 -4.15
N GLN A 669 16.89 15.09 -3.67
CA GLN A 669 17.77 15.31 -2.52
C GLN A 669 19.12 15.82 -3.06
N VAL A 670 19.57 16.97 -2.55
CA VAL A 670 20.88 17.62 -2.83
C VAL A 670 21.92 16.58 -3.24
N GLN A 671 22.54 16.73 -4.42
CA GLN A 671 23.58 15.83 -4.99
C GLN A 671 24.47 15.23 -3.91
N SER A 672 24.02 14.11 -3.33
CA SER A 672 24.72 13.47 -2.24
C SER A 672 25.60 12.41 -2.87
N LEU A 673 26.90 12.54 -2.66
CA LEU A 673 27.89 11.56 -3.11
C LEU A 673 27.45 10.16 -2.70
N SER A 674 27.57 9.19 -3.63
CA SER A 674 27.32 7.78 -3.33
C SER A 674 28.20 7.34 -2.16
N PRO A 675 27.64 6.73 -1.10
CA PRO A 675 28.42 6.29 0.06
C PRO A 675 29.35 5.11 -0.24
N LEU A 676 29.24 4.52 -1.45
CA LEU A 676 30.02 3.38 -1.93
C LEU A 676 30.50 3.63 -3.39
N ALA A 677 31.13 4.77 -3.63
CA ALA A 677 31.56 5.20 -4.98
C ALA A 677 32.55 4.23 -5.65
N HIS A 678 33.56 3.73 -4.94
CA HIS A 678 34.54 2.78 -5.48
C HIS A 678 33.92 1.41 -5.75
N LEU A 679 33.03 0.94 -4.88
CA LEU A 679 32.31 -0.32 -5.12
C LEU A 679 31.40 -0.19 -6.33
N LYS A 680 30.69 0.93 -6.45
CA LYS A 680 29.87 1.25 -7.61
C LYS A 680 30.70 1.17 -8.89
N ASP A 681 31.84 1.87 -8.96
CA ASP A 681 32.72 1.85 -10.12
C ASP A 681 33.22 0.43 -10.47
N CYS A 682 33.49 -0.41 -9.46
CA CYS A 682 33.90 -1.81 -9.68
C CYS A 682 32.76 -2.64 -10.30
N ILE A 683 31.52 -2.44 -9.85
CA ILE A 683 30.35 -3.15 -10.38
C ILE A 683 30.04 -2.68 -11.80
N GLU A 684 30.05 -1.36 -12.04
CA GLU A 684 29.68 -0.80 -13.35
C GLU A 684 30.66 -1.19 -14.48
N LYS A 685 31.91 -1.51 -14.13
CA LYS A 685 32.94 -1.99 -15.07
C LYS A 685 32.94 -3.51 -15.25
N ALA A 686 32.20 -4.26 -14.44
CA ALA A 686 32.17 -5.72 -14.49
C ALA A 686 31.13 -6.25 -15.48
N ASN A 687 31.41 -7.42 -16.06
CA ASN A 687 30.49 -8.13 -16.95
C ASN A 687 29.82 -9.27 -16.18
N PHE A 688 28.55 -9.10 -15.88
CA PHE A 688 27.74 -10.08 -15.16
C PHE A 688 27.19 -11.15 -16.08
N ILE A 689 27.06 -12.35 -15.56
CA ILE A 689 26.43 -13.47 -16.25
C ILE A 689 24.94 -13.44 -15.95
N VAL A 690 24.11 -13.24 -16.96
CA VAL A 690 22.66 -13.29 -16.83
C VAL A 690 22.19 -14.44 -17.72
N PRO A 691 21.84 -15.60 -17.14
CA PRO A 691 21.42 -16.74 -17.95
C PRO A 691 20.03 -16.45 -18.54
N CYS A 692 19.84 -16.80 -19.82
CA CYS A 692 18.65 -16.40 -20.57
C CYS A 692 17.71 -17.56 -20.92
N ASN A 693 18.16 -18.81 -20.74
CA ASN A 693 17.36 -20.00 -21.05
C ASN A 693 17.06 -20.82 -19.78
N ILE A 694 15.81 -21.28 -19.64
CA ILE A 694 15.33 -22.13 -18.53
C ILE A 694 16.22 -23.36 -18.30
N ASN A 695 16.69 -23.99 -19.38
CA ASN A 695 17.58 -25.15 -19.29
C ASN A 695 18.97 -24.80 -18.72
N GLU A 696 19.46 -23.59 -18.97
CA GLU A 696 20.72 -23.08 -18.39
C GLU A 696 20.53 -22.72 -16.92
N LEU A 697 19.38 -22.10 -16.57
CA LEU A 697 19.03 -21.68 -15.22
C LEU A 697 18.95 -22.88 -14.26
N GLY A 698 18.32 -23.99 -14.69
CA GLY A 698 18.25 -25.23 -13.89
C GLY A 698 19.63 -25.84 -13.59
N LYS A 699 20.54 -25.84 -14.57
CA LYS A 699 21.91 -26.37 -14.41
C LYS A 699 22.79 -25.46 -13.55
N LEU A 700 22.70 -24.13 -13.72
CA LEU A 700 23.47 -23.17 -12.91
C LEU A 700 23.06 -23.18 -11.44
N GLY A 701 21.75 -23.33 -11.17
CA GLY A 701 21.24 -23.47 -9.80
C GLY A 701 21.83 -24.68 -9.08
N GLN A 702 21.92 -25.84 -9.76
CA GLN A 702 22.49 -27.06 -9.19
C GLN A 702 23.99 -26.95 -8.88
N HIS A 703 24.74 -26.18 -9.66
CA HIS A 703 26.20 -26.03 -9.47
C HIS A 703 26.56 -24.94 -8.45
N GLY A 704 25.59 -24.18 -7.94
CA GLY A 704 25.81 -23.11 -6.96
C GLY A 704 26.66 -21.94 -7.47
N ALA A 705 26.91 -21.85 -8.78
CA ALA A 705 27.87 -20.93 -9.39
C ALA A 705 27.59 -19.44 -9.11
N LEU A 706 26.33 -19.10 -8.89
CA LEU A 706 25.86 -17.73 -8.59
C LEU A 706 25.42 -17.55 -7.13
N GLY A 707 25.42 -18.60 -6.32
CA GLY A 707 24.91 -18.59 -4.94
C GLY A 707 25.71 -17.70 -3.94
N ILE A 708 26.78 -17.06 -4.40
CA ILE A 708 27.62 -16.16 -3.60
C ILE A 708 27.03 -14.72 -3.58
N TYR A 709 26.34 -14.31 -4.65
CA TYR A 709 25.84 -12.95 -4.81
C TYR A 709 24.76 -12.54 -3.79
N PRO A 710 23.79 -13.39 -3.39
CA PRO A 710 22.76 -12.98 -2.44
C PRO A 710 23.32 -12.47 -1.11
N ASN A 711 24.36 -13.13 -0.57
CA ASN A 711 25.02 -12.69 0.66
C ASN A 711 25.75 -11.36 0.49
N PHE A 712 26.41 -11.16 -0.65
CA PHE A 712 27.04 -9.88 -0.98
C PHE A 712 26.00 -8.75 -1.10
N MET A 713 24.93 -8.96 -1.88
CA MET A 713 23.84 -7.99 -2.04
C MET A 713 23.18 -7.65 -0.70
N LYS A 714 23.00 -8.64 0.18
CA LYS A 714 22.50 -8.45 1.54
C LYS A 714 23.38 -7.55 2.39
N ARG A 715 24.71 -7.67 2.29
CA ARG A 715 25.65 -6.81 3.02
C ARG A 715 25.60 -5.37 2.49
N VAL A 716 25.59 -5.20 1.17
CA VAL A 716 25.45 -3.87 0.51
C VAL A 716 24.13 -3.22 0.93
N TYR A 717 23.01 -3.93 0.78
CA TYR A 717 21.68 -3.47 1.18
C TYR A 717 21.65 -3.02 2.63
N ARG A 718 22.11 -3.88 3.57
CA ARG A 718 22.09 -3.56 5.01
C ARG A 718 22.92 -2.33 5.37
N TYR A 719 24.04 -2.13 4.67
CA TYR A 719 24.86 -0.94 4.86
C TYR A 719 24.12 0.32 4.37
N LEU A 720 23.59 0.28 3.15
CA LEU A 720 22.86 1.40 2.55
C LEU A 720 21.60 1.76 3.35
N SER A 721 20.79 0.77 3.76
CA SER A 721 19.59 1.00 4.58
C SER A 721 19.88 1.64 5.93
N ALA A 722 21.07 1.44 6.50
CA ALA A 722 21.47 2.01 7.78
C ALA A 722 22.32 3.29 7.64
N PHE A 723 22.66 3.70 6.42
CA PHE A 723 23.63 4.76 6.17
C PHE A 723 23.16 6.12 6.69
N SER A 724 21.89 6.48 6.41
CA SER A 724 21.30 7.76 6.84
C SER A 724 21.32 7.98 8.36
N THR A 725 21.35 6.90 9.15
CA THR A 725 21.36 6.96 10.62
C THR A 725 22.73 6.76 11.23
N ARG A 726 23.59 5.92 10.61
CA ARG A 726 24.89 5.52 11.17
C ARG A 726 26.08 6.25 10.56
N GLY A 727 25.89 6.92 9.42
CA GLY A 727 26.95 7.59 8.68
C GLY A 727 28.00 6.63 8.12
N LEU A 728 29.10 7.21 7.65
CA LEU A 728 30.22 6.50 7.05
C LEU A 728 30.96 5.65 8.10
N LYS A 729 31.26 4.39 7.75
CA LYS A 729 32.12 3.52 8.56
C LYS A 729 33.45 3.25 7.84
N PRO A 730 34.60 3.41 8.52
CA PRO A 730 35.90 3.13 7.91
C PRO A 730 36.00 1.67 7.48
N ASN A 731 36.71 1.42 6.38
CA ASN A 731 37.03 0.10 5.82
C ASN A 731 35.86 -0.76 5.31
N VAL A 732 34.61 -0.34 5.48
CA VAL A 732 33.45 -1.12 5.01
C VAL A 732 33.43 -1.22 3.48
N GLU A 733 33.64 -0.10 2.79
CA GLU A 733 33.67 -0.09 1.32
C GLU A 733 34.81 -0.98 0.79
N SER A 734 36.03 -0.86 1.33
CA SER A 734 37.17 -1.69 0.94
C SER A 734 36.89 -3.18 1.16
N SER A 735 36.22 -3.55 2.27
CA SER A 735 35.79 -4.92 2.53
C SER A 735 34.78 -5.42 1.48
N LEU A 736 33.78 -4.60 1.14
CA LEU A 736 32.77 -4.96 0.13
C LEU A 736 33.40 -5.07 -1.28
N VAL A 737 34.36 -4.22 -1.62
CA VAL A 737 35.10 -4.31 -2.90
C VAL A 737 35.89 -5.60 -2.99
N ALA A 738 36.60 -5.99 -1.91
CA ALA A 738 37.35 -7.24 -1.88
C ALA A 738 36.44 -8.46 -1.98
N GLU A 739 35.30 -8.45 -1.27
CA GLU A 739 34.28 -9.49 -1.34
C GLU A 739 33.68 -9.60 -2.75
N PHE A 740 33.32 -8.47 -3.37
CA PHE A 740 32.80 -8.42 -4.73
C PHE A 740 33.78 -9.04 -5.72
N LYS A 741 35.05 -8.60 -5.71
CA LYS A 741 36.08 -9.14 -6.62
C LYS A 741 36.22 -10.65 -6.48
N ARG A 742 36.28 -11.15 -5.24
CA ARG A 742 36.37 -12.59 -4.95
C ARG A 742 35.14 -13.34 -5.46
N ALA A 743 33.94 -12.86 -5.14
CA ALA A 743 32.68 -13.46 -5.56
C ALA A 743 32.56 -13.51 -7.10
N HIS A 744 32.90 -12.41 -7.76
CA HIS A 744 32.84 -12.29 -9.21
C HIS A 744 33.83 -13.22 -9.91
N THR A 745 35.08 -13.30 -9.45
CA THR A 745 36.08 -14.23 -10.02
C THR A 745 35.67 -15.69 -9.84
N LEU A 746 35.15 -16.07 -8.67
CA LEU A 746 34.67 -17.44 -8.41
C LEU A 746 33.48 -17.79 -9.31
N SER A 747 32.53 -16.87 -9.47
CA SER A 747 31.38 -17.04 -10.35
C SER A 747 31.80 -17.24 -11.81
N LEU A 748 32.67 -16.38 -12.34
CA LEU A 748 33.19 -16.52 -13.71
C LEU A 748 33.91 -17.85 -13.93
N ALA A 749 34.70 -18.30 -12.95
CA ALA A 749 35.40 -19.59 -13.02
C ALA A 749 34.44 -20.78 -13.01
N ALA A 750 33.40 -20.74 -12.15
CA ALA A 750 32.37 -21.77 -12.09
C ALA A 750 31.56 -21.85 -13.39
N THR A 751 31.21 -20.71 -13.98
CA THR A 751 30.47 -20.69 -15.25
C THR A 751 31.31 -21.15 -16.43
N LYS A 752 32.60 -20.77 -16.52
CA LYS A 752 33.52 -21.30 -17.55
C LYS A 752 33.62 -22.84 -17.52
N LYS A 753 33.64 -23.45 -16.33
CA LYS A 753 33.64 -24.91 -16.19
C LYS A 753 32.36 -25.57 -16.72
N SER A 754 31.25 -24.85 -16.73
CA SER A 754 29.96 -25.39 -17.16
C SER A 754 29.77 -25.48 -18.68
N ARG A 755 30.67 -24.89 -19.49
CA ARG A 755 30.65 -24.89 -20.98
C ARG A 755 29.32 -24.43 -21.61
N MET A 756 28.54 -23.60 -20.94
CA MET A 756 27.24 -23.13 -21.44
C MET A 756 27.38 -21.85 -22.28
N PRO A 757 26.41 -21.55 -23.18
CA PRO A 757 26.26 -20.22 -23.77
C PRO A 757 26.07 -19.19 -22.65
N ILE A 758 26.76 -18.05 -22.74
CA ILE A 758 26.73 -17.02 -21.68
C ILE A 758 26.30 -15.71 -22.32
N THR A 759 25.19 -15.15 -21.84
CA THR A 759 24.87 -13.74 -22.07
C THR A 759 25.50 -12.90 -20.97
N THR A 760 26.18 -11.83 -21.37
CA THR A 760 26.74 -10.85 -20.44
C THR A 760 25.90 -9.58 -20.36
N ALA A 761 25.85 -9.00 -19.18
CA ALA A 761 25.22 -7.71 -18.91
C ALA A 761 26.13 -6.82 -18.07
N SER A 762 26.06 -5.51 -18.29
CA SER A 762 26.58 -4.52 -17.35
C SER A 762 25.48 -4.10 -16.39
N ILE A 763 25.87 -3.72 -15.16
CA ILE A 763 24.94 -3.27 -14.13
C ILE A 763 25.31 -1.84 -13.73
N SER A 764 24.39 -0.89 -13.91
CA SER A 764 24.51 0.47 -13.37
C SER A 764 23.86 0.57 -12.00
N CYS A 765 24.46 1.35 -11.09
CA CYS A 765 24.04 1.42 -9.69
C CYS A 765 23.56 2.83 -9.29
N LEU A 766 22.41 2.90 -8.62
CA LEU A 766 21.86 4.11 -8.01
C LEU A 766 21.74 3.92 -6.50
N TRP A 767 22.73 4.43 -5.78
CA TRP A 767 22.89 4.28 -4.32
C TRP A 767 22.98 5.65 -3.62
N PRO A 768 21.90 6.44 -3.57
CA PRO A 768 21.89 7.70 -2.84
C PRO A 768 22.00 7.46 -1.32
N SER A 769 22.66 8.37 -0.60
CA SER A 769 22.86 8.29 0.86
C SER A 769 21.55 8.25 1.67
N GLY A 770 20.51 8.94 1.21
CA GLY A 770 19.17 8.95 1.81
C GLY A 770 18.21 7.86 1.28
N GLY A 771 18.68 7.02 0.35
CA GLY A 771 17.81 6.13 -0.44
C GLY A 771 16.97 6.89 -1.48
N ILE A 772 16.24 6.13 -2.29
CA ILE A 772 15.32 6.63 -3.30
C ILE A 772 13.97 6.82 -2.61
N GLN A 773 13.43 8.04 -2.64
CA GLN A 773 12.22 8.40 -1.90
C GLN A 773 11.28 9.25 -2.77
N ASP A 774 9.98 9.04 -2.56
CA ASP A 774 8.93 9.97 -2.97
C ASP A 774 7.91 10.09 -1.83
N ASN A 775 7.65 11.32 -1.36
CA ASN A 775 6.70 11.56 -0.27
C ASN A 775 5.29 11.08 -0.63
N ALA A 776 4.91 11.19 -1.91
CA ALA A 776 3.61 10.71 -2.36
C ALA A 776 3.48 9.19 -2.20
N VAL A 777 4.57 8.42 -2.32
CA VAL A 777 4.55 6.97 -2.10
C VAL A 777 4.45 6.64 -0.61
N SER A 778 5.12 7.40 0.26
CA SER A 778 5.00 7.27 1.72
C SER A 778 3.54 7.51 2.15
N ARG A 779 2.89 8.51 1.53
CA ARG A 779 1.45 8.75 1.68
C ARG A 779 0.61 7.55 1.26
N LEU A 780 0.88 6.94 0.10
CA LEU A 780 0.14 5.76 -0.35
C LEU A 780 0.24 4.60 0.66
N LEU A 781 1.43 4.34 1.22
CA LEU A 781 1.63 3.31 2.24
C LEU A 781 0.83 3.58 3.51
N LEU A 782 0.80 4.84 3.95
CA LEU A 782 0.01 5.27 5.09
C LEU A 782 -1.50 5.10 4.82
N MET A 783 -1.96 5.53 3.64
CA MET A 783 -3.37 5.41 3.23
C MET A 783 -3.80 3.95 3.11
N SER A 784 -2.94 3.04 2.64
CA SER A 784 -3.23 1.60 2.60
C SER A 784 -3.01 0.88 3.94
N ASN A 785 -2.82 1.61 5.05
CA ASN A 785 -2.70 1.08 6.42
C ASN A 785 -1.47 0.13 6.62
N SER A 786 -0.35 0.43 5.96
CA SER A 786 0.91 -0.31 6.10
C SER A 786 1.61 -0.03 7.43
N GLU A 787 1.75 -1.04 8.30
CA GLU A 787 2.40 -0.91 9.61
C GLU A 787 3.92 -1.10 9.58
N HIS A 788 4.43 -1.79 8.56
CA HIS A 788 5.83 -2.19 8.48
C HIS A 788 6.34 -1.97 7.06
N HIS A 789 6.98 -0.83 6.85
CA HIS A 789 7.63 -0.45 5.61
C HIS A 789 8.91 0.33 5.91
N ILE A 790 9.81 0.41 4.93
CA ILE A 790 11.00 1.25 5.01
C ILE A 790 10.71 2.63 4.41
N ALA A 791 11.41 3.64 4.91
CA ALA A 791 11.23 5.03 4.54
C ALA A 791 11.65 5.37 3.10
N SER A 792 12.58 4.62 2.54
CA SER A 792 13.12 4.80 1.18
C SER A 792 13.66 3.48 0.63
N ALA A 793 13.64 3.30 -0.69
CA ALA A 793 14.28 2.16 -1.32
C ALA A 793 15.81 2.38 -1.32
N PRO A 794 16.63 1.53 -0.69
CA PRO A 794 18.03 1.86 -0.43
C PRO A 794 18.93 1.77 -1.66
N MET A 795 18.52 1.01 -2.68
CA MET A 795 19.29 0.87 -3.91
C MET A 795 18.39 0.52 -5.10
N ALA A 796 18.79 1.01 -6.28
CA ALA A 796 18.28 0.53 -7.56
C ALA A 796 19.43 0.11 -8.49
N LEU A 797 19.17 -0.89 -9.33
CA LEU A 797 20.09 -1.42 -10.32
C LEU A 797 19.46 -1.36 -11.71
N PHE A 798 20.24 -0.96 -12.71
CA PHE A 798 19.86 -1.03 -14.11
C PHE A 798 20.72 -2.07 -14.81
N VAL A 799 20.07 -3.06 -15.42
CA VAL A 799 20.74 -4.16 -16.11
C VAL A 799 20.71 -3.87 -17.60
N LYS A 800 21.87 -3.60 -18.18
CA LYS A 800 22.03 -3.36 -19.62
C LYS A 800 22.74 -4.54 -20.25
N ARG A 801 22.09 -5.18 -21.22
CA ARG A 801 22.72 -6.26 -21.98
C ARG A 801 23.86 -5.72 -22.84
N GLN A 802 24.93 -6.49 -22.97
CA GLN A 802 25.91 -6.30 -24.03
C GLN A 802 25.49 -7.16 -25.22
N GLN A 803 25.23 -6.53 -26.38
CA GLN A 803 25.10 -7.29 -27.61
C GLN A 803 26.44 -7.98 -27.88
N LEU A 804 26.42 -9.30 -28.11
CA LEU A 804 27.56 -9.99 -28.68
C LEU A 804 27.89 -9.28 -29.99
N ALA A 805 29.11 -8.74 -30.11
CA ALA A 805 29.63 -8.36 -31.41
C ALA A 805 29.55 -9.62 -32.28
N GLN A 806 28.74 -9.56 -33.34
CA GLN A 806 28.62 -10.64 -34.32
C GLN A 806 29.94 -10.89 -35.02
#